data_AF-A0A401K3X0-F1
#
_entry.id   AF-A0A401K3X0-F1
#
_cell.length_a   1.000
_cell.length_b   1.000
_cell.length_c   1.000
_cell.angle_alpha   90.00
_cell.angle_beta   90.00
_cell.angle_gamma   90.00
#
_symmetry.space_group_name_H-M   'P 1'
#
loop_
_entity.id
_entity.type
_entity.pdbx_description
1 polymer ?
#
loop_
_entity_poly.entity_id
_entity_poly.type
_entity_poly.pdbx_seq_one_letter_code
_entity_poly.pdbx_strand_id
1 'polypeptide(L)'
;MAKSKATEVESKQTPASASATKTGTARTSTAAKPAKAAAEDTKRTAQAEATPTTPPAPRAEAAAEPKKRGRKPKAETQADDSSTDVTEEFDTPAAPAPKTEKLKARDRKAKEKALLKEFAASQQGGSEEELEARRQKLKALIKLGKSRGYLTYAEINDHLPDDMVDVESMETLVATLNDIGVAVYEQAPDAETLLLNDNAPSVTTEEEAEEEAEAALSTVDSEFGRTTDPVRMYMREMGTVELLTREGEIEIAKRIEAGLKDMVMAISACPVTISEILAMGERVANDESKIDEFIDGLIDPNAEAEAAAAEEEEEFEDEEAAEEGDEEEDEDDEGAGAAAASARQLEELKQAALIKFGVIGEQFDKMRRAFEKEGYKSKPYVKAQEAIQAELMTIRFTARNVERLCDTLRGQVDEVRKLERAILNIVVDKCGMPRGDFVSRFPGNETNLKWIETVVADGKPYSVIVERNVPAVHELQQKLIDLQARVVLPLTELKDVNRKMSEGERRAREAKREMTEANLRLVISIAKKYTNRGLQFLDLIQEGNIGLMKAVDKFEYRRGYKFSTYATWWIRQAITRSIADQARTIRIPVHMIETINKMNRISRQILQETGNEPDPATLAEKMEMPEDKIRKIMKIAKEPISMETPIGDDDDSHLGDFIEDTNTLAPAEAALHGSMRGVVKDVLDSLTPREAKVLRMRFGIEMSTDHTLEEVGKQFDVTRERIRQIEAKALRKLRHPSRSDKLKSFLEGS
;
A
#
# COMPACT_ATOMS: atom_id res chain seq x y z
N MET A 1 69.98 40.45 23.36
CA MET A 1 70.83 41.63 23.68
C MET A 1 71.19 42.36 22.38
N ALA A 2 70.83 43.63 22.17
CA ALA A 2 71.51 44.58 21.25
C ALA A 2 70.85 45.99 21.18
N LYS A 3 71.51 47.01 21.76
CA LYS A 3 71.60 48.44 21.34
C LYS A 3 70.34 49.23 20.84
N SER A 4 69.53 49.69 21.80
CA SER A 4 69.26 51.13 22.12
C SER A 4 69.32 52.27 21.07
N LYS A 5 68.23 53.06 20.98
CA LYS A 5 68.13 54.56 21.01
C LYS A 5 66.63 54.95 21.13
N ALA A 6 66.15 55.71 22.14
CA ALA A 6 66.15 57.19 22.28
C ALA A 6 65.14 57.92 21.35
N THR A 7 64.26 58.88 21.71
CA THR A 7 63.54 59.36 22.94
C THR A 7 63.01 60.79 22.67
N GLU A 8 61.69 61.04 22.68
CA GLU A 8 60.99 62.35 22.88
C GLU A 8 59.44 62.05 22.88
N VAL A 9 58.47 62.65 23.61
CA VAL A 9 58.27 63.96 24.32
C VAL A 9 57.84 65.08 23.32
N GLU A 10 56.74 65.85 23.45
CA GLU A 10 55.75 66.13 24.51
C GLU A 10 54.38 66.70 23.99
N SER A 11 53.22 66.41 24.62
CA SER A 11 52.01 67.29 24.76
C SER A 11 51.25 67.82 23.47
N LYS A 12 50.07 68.51 23.47
CA LYS A 12 49.11 68.98 24.50
C LYS A 12 47.71 69.33 23.93
N GLN A 13 46.65 69.22 24.75
CA GLN A 13 45.39 70.02 24.81
C GLN A 13 44.48 70.29 23.56
N THR A 14 43.27 69.67 23.57
CA THR A 14 41.90 70.27 23.76
C THR A 14 41.58 71.70 23.25
N PRO A 15 40.33 72.07 22.84
CA PRO A 15 39.08 71.68 23.55
C PRO A 15 37.72 71.66 22.77
N ALA A 16 36.66 71.46 23.57
CA ALA A 16 35.31 72.06 23.45
C ALA A 16 34.17 71.30 22.74
N SER A 17 32.95 71.62 23.16
CA SER A 17 31.71 70.87 22.94
C SER A 17 30.49 71.80 22.74
N ALA A 18 29.37 71.20 22.31
CA ALA A 18 28.01 71.36 22.86
C ALA A 18 26.89 71.94 21.97
N SER A 19 25.66 71.66 22.46
CA SER A 19 24.36 72.28 22.18
C SER A 19 23.48 71.69 21.06
N ALA A 20 22.16 71.85 21.24
CA ALA A 20 21.09 71.23 20.46
C ALA A 20 19.78 72.05 20.50
N THR A 21 18.95 71.94 19.45
CA THR A 21 17.58 72.51 19.35
C THR A 21 16.77 71.71 18.32
N LYS A 22 15.62 71.10 18.65
CA LYS A 22 14.23 71.64 18.76
C LYS A 22 13.46 71.87 17.45
N THR A 23 12.60 70.89 17.10
CA THR A 23 11.15 71.00 16.75
C THR A 23 10.56 72.25 16.04
N GLY A 24 9.79 72.08 14.94
CA GLY A 24 9.00 73.20 14.34
C GLY A 24 8.06 72.94 13.13
N THR A 25 6.96 72.19 13.32
CA THR A 25 5.64 72.22 12.60
C THR A 25 5.42 72.79 11.15
N ALA A 26 5.02 71.89 10.23
CA ALA A 26 3.78 71.86 9.38
C ALA A 26 3.40 72.91 8.28
N ARG A 27 2.99 72.42 7.07
CA ARG A 27 1.67 72.67 6.37
C ARG A 27 1.51 72.04 4.94
N THR A 28 0.28 71.55 4.63
CA THR A 28 -0.48 71.46 3.32
C THR A 28 0.22 71.19 1.97
N SER A 29 -0.31 70.43 0.96
CA SER A 29 -1.53 69.60 0.73
C SER A 29 -1.28 68.65 -0.51
N THR A 30 -2.11 68.20 -1.49
CA THR A 30 -3.48 68.48 -2.01
C THR A 30 -3.93 67.41 -3.05
N ALA A 31 -5.24 67.07 -3.18
CA ALA A 31 -5.94 66.45 -4.36
C ALA A 31 -5.51 65.02 -4.86
N ALA A 32 -6.27 64.22 -5.65
CA ALA A 32 -7.72 64.10 -6.00
C ALA A 32 -8.04 62.68 -6.61
N LYS A 33 -9.30 62.37 -6.98
CA LYS A 33 -9.79 61.06 -7.51
C LYS A 33 -10.74 61.23 -8.72
N PRO A 34 -10.77 60.32 -9.73
CA PRO A 34 -11.93 59.42 -10.04
C PRO A 34 -11.47 57.97 -10.41
N ALA A 35 -12.22 56.86 -10.30
CA ALA A 35 -13.53 56.40 -10.88
C ALA A 35 -13.45 56.04 -12.41
N LYS A 36 -14.15 55.04 -13.00
CA LYS A 36 -15.53 54.52 -12.74
C LYS A 36 -15.90 53.24 -13.60
N ALA A 37 -16.82 52.37 -13.11
CA ALA A 37 -17.67 51.35 -13.83
C ALA A 37 -16.97 50.14 -14.55
N ALA A 38 -17.60 49.00 -14.91
CA ALA A 38 -18.98 48.41 -14.80
C ALA A 38 -18.86 46.84 -14.68
N ALA A 39 -19.79 46.02 -14.14
CA ALA A 39 -21.12 45.54 -14.63
C ALA A 39 -21.10 44.82 -16.00
N GLU A 40 -21.85 43.74 -16.31
CA GLU A 40 -22.85 42.89 -15.59
C GLU A 40 -22.48 41.37 -15.82
N ASP A 41 -23.25 40.26 -15.85
CA ASP A 41 -24.69 39.86 -15.89
C ASP A 41 -24.92 38.55 -15.05
N THR A 42 -25.66 37.52 -15.51
CA THR A 42 -26.34 36.51 -14.64
C THR A 42 -26.75 35.18 -15.35
N LYS A 43 -27.53 34.32 -14.64
CA LYS A 43 -28.33 33.10 -15.03
C LYS A 43 -27.60 31.77 -14.78
N ARG A 44 -28.22 30.62 -14.42
CA ARG A 44 -29.63 30.14 -14.11
C ARG A 44 -29.57 28.67 -13.58
N THR A 45 -30.51 27.98 -12.90
CA THR A 45 -31.77 28.25 -12.13
C THR A 45 -32.20 26.97 -11.33
N ALA A 46 -32.98 27.14 -10.24
CA ALA A 46 -34.02 26.20 -9.71
C ALA A 46 -33.57 24.82 -9.11
N GLN A 47 -34.28 24.14 -8.19
CA GLN A 47 -35.50 24.46 -7.39
C GLN A 47 -35.63 23.51 -6.15
N ALA A 48 -36.22 24.00 -5.04
CA ALA A 48 -37.14 23.38 -4.04
C ALA A 48 -36.93 21.91 -3.50
N GLU A 49 -37.48 21.44 -2.36
CA GLU A 49 -38.35 22.01 -1.30
C GLU A 49 -38.27 21.13 -0.01
N ALA A 50 -38.34 21.70 1.21
CA ALA A 50 -38.54 20.93 2.47
C ALA A 50 -38.89 21.80 3.70
N THR A 51 -39.83 21.33 4.55
CA THR A 51 -40.25 21.71 5.95
C THR A 51 -41.80 21.76 6.07
N PRO A 52 -42.46 21.70 7.27
CA PRO A 52 -41.95 21.78 8.66
C PRO A 52 -42.41 20.62 9.60
N THR A 53 -42.48 20.89 10.91
CA THR A 53 -42.37 19.98 12.07
C THR A 53 -43.64 19.80 12.94
N THR A 54 -43.91 18.56 13.42
CA THR A 54 -44.08 18.13 14.86
C THR A 54 -45.19 18.79 15.76
N PRO A 55 -45.58 18.28 16.97
CA PRO A 55 -46.07 16.98 17.52
C PRO A 55 -47.60 17.06 17.91
N PRO A 56 -48.24 16.36 18.92
CA PRO A 56 -47.87 15.24 19.82
C PRO A 56 -48.92 14.08 19.97
N ALA A 57 -48.69 13.19 20.95
CA ALA A 57 -49.49 12.02 21.40
C ALA A 57 -50.73 12.41 22.29
N PRO A 58 -51.50 11.51 23.01
CA PRO A 58 -51.34 10.05 23.25
C PRO A 58 -52.63 9.16 23.35
N ARG A 59 -52.47 7.82 23.44
CA ARG A 59 -53.10 6.89 24.44
C ARG A 59 -52.72 5.40 24.18
N ALA A 60 -53.16 4.47 25.04
CA ALA A 60 -52.67 3.08 25.16
C ALA A 60 -53.80 2.03 25.35
N GLU A 61 -53.45 0.83 25.86
CA GLU A 61 -54.26 -0.40 26.14
C GLU A 61 -54.38 -1.43 24.98
N ALA A 62 -54.43 -2.76 25.21
CA ALA A 62 -53.99 -3.62 26.33
C ALA A 62 -54.08 -5.15 25.98
N ALA A 63 -53.32 -6.00 26.70
CA ALA A 63 -53.58 -7.45 26.96
C ALA A 63 -53.60 -8.45 25.76
N ALA A 64 -53.43 -9.79 25.90
CA ALA A 64 -52.98 -10.72 26.96
C ALA A 64 -52.49 -12.04 26.30
N GLU A 65 -51.35 -12.69 26.65
CA GLU A 65 -51.02 -13.55 27.82
C GLU A 65 -51.26 -15.09 27.56
N PRO A 66 -50.79 -16.08 28.38
CA PRO A 66 -49.87 -17.12 27.90
C PRO A 66 -50.16 -18.56 28.43
N LYS A 67 -49.18 -19.50 28.38
CA LYS A 67 -48.88 -20.69 29.26
C LYS A 67 -48.06 -21.77 28.47
N LYS A 68 -47.20 -22.66 29.02
CA LYS A 68 -46.58 -22.90 30.35
C LYS A 68 -45.47 -24.00 30.27
N ARG A 69 -44.38 -23.91 31.07
CA ARG A 69 -43.52 -24.98 31.71
C ARG A 69 -42.87 -26.08 30.81
N GLY A 70 -41.64 -26.57 31.01
CA GLY A 70 -40.51 -26.22 31.90
C GLY A 70 -40.04 -27.32 32.89
N ARG A 71 -38.90 -28.00 32.63
CA ARG A 71 -38.08 -28.77 33.62
C ARG A 71 -36.64 -29.08 33.11
N LYS A 72 -35.65 -29.16 34.04
CA LYS A 72 -34.23 -29.59 33.93
C LYS A 72 -34.07 -31.14 34.18
N PRO A 73 -32.85 -31.76 34.20
CA PRO A 73 -31.66 -31.71 33.31
C PRO A 73 -30.99 -33.12 33.06
N LYS A 74 -29.97 -33.25 32.17
CA LYS A 74 -28.64 -33.88 32.45
C LYS A 74 -27.71 -34.08 31.22
N ALA A 75 -26.40 -34.07 31.52
CA ALA A 75 -25.28 -34.87 30.95
C ALA A 75 -24.77 -34.71 29.48
N GLU A 76 -23.48 -34.38 29.40
CA GLU A 76 -22.38 -35.05 28.66
C GLU A 76 -22.16 -34.94 27.13
N THR A 77 -20.98 -34.37 26.82
CA THR A 77 -19.99 -34.77 25.78
C THR A 77 -20.03 -34.11 24.39
N GLN A 78 -18.82 -34.05 23.80
CA GLN A 78 -18.31 -33.20 22.71
C GLN A 78 -18.83 -33.52 21.29
N ALA A 79 -18.62 -32.55 20.37
CA ALA A 79 -18.27 -32.67 18.93
C ALA A 79 -19.13 -33.58 18.01
N ASP A 80 -19.49 -33.16 16.80
CA ASP A 80 -18.53 -32.82 15.72
C ASP A 80 -19.12 -31.87 14.64
N ASP A 81 -18.31 -31.52 13.64
CA ASP A 81 -18.68 -30.78 12.43
C ASP A 81 -19.56 -31.59 11.46
N SER A 82 -20.36 -30.90 10.63
CA SER A 82 -20.96 -31.49 9.43
C SER A 82 -21.30 -30.45 8.35
N SER A 83 -20.26 -29.83 7.78
CA SER A 83 -20.36 -29.36 6.38
C SER A 83 -20.59 -30.55 5.43
N THR A 84 -21.62 -30.48 4.59
CA THR A 84 -21.76 -31.35 3.40
C THR A 84 -22.30 -30.56 2.20
N ASP A 85 -21.40 -29.91 1.48
CA ASP A 85 -21.55 -29.83 0.01
C ASP A 85 -21.05 -31.16 -0.58
N VAL A 86 -21.72 -31.69 -1.62
CA VAL A 86 -21.36 -32.97 -2.25
C VAL A 86 -21.56 -32.89 -3.75
N THR A 87 -20.45 -32.80 -4.47
CA THR A 87 -20.35 -33.11 -5.90
C THR A 87 -20.35 -34.62 -6.13
N GLU A 88 -21.12 -35.12 -7.10
CA GLU A 88 -20.85 -36.42 -7.73
C GLU A 88 -20.43 -36.20 -9.20
N GLU A 89 -19.22 -36.62 -9.55
CA GLU A 89 -18.87 -36.97 -10.94
C GLU A 89 -19.10 -38.48 -11.14
N PHE A 90 -19.59 -38.87 -12.31
CA PHE A 90 -19.66 -40.28 -12.71
C PHE A 90 -18.85 -40.50 -14.00
N ASP A 91 -17.82 -41.34 -13.90
CA ASP A 91 -16.93 -41.78 -14.97
C ASP A 91 -17.28 -43.20 -15.43
N THR A 92 -16.87 -43.60 -16.63
CA THR A 92 -16.66 -45.01 -17.01
C THR A 92 -15.98 -45.15 -18.38
N PRO A 93 -14.83 -45.84 -18.41
CA PRO A 93 -14.60 -46.92 -19.36
C PRO A 93 -14.78 -48.31 -18.70
N ALA A 94 -14.78 -49.38 -19.50
CA ALA A 94 -15.27 -50.70 -19.05
C ALA A 94 -14.38 -51.45 -18.03
N ALA A 95 -15.05 -52.30 -17.24
CA ALA A 95 -14.59 -53.24 -16.21
C ALA A 95 -13.30 -54.05 -16.53
N PRO A 96 -12.51 -54.52 -15.52
CA PRO A 96 -12.95 -54.91 -14.17
C PRO A 96 -12.32 -54.16 -12.97
N ALA A 97 -12.93 -54.38 -11.80
CA ALA A 97 -12.87 -53.49 -10.63
C ALA A 97 -11.48 -53.34 -9.94
N PRO A 98 -10.99 -52.09 -9.75
CA PRO A 98 -9.84 -51.76 -8.90
C PRO A 98 -10.25 -51.35 -7.46
N LYS A 99 -9.28 -51.20 -6.55
CA LYS A 99 -9.49 -50.93 -5.11
C LYS A 99 -9.33 -49.44 -4.73
N THR A 100 -10.44 -48.84 -4.28
CA THR A 100 -10.57 -47.71 -3.33
C THR A 100 -9.48 -46.62 -3.27
N GLU A 101 -9.84 -45.42 -3.72
CA GLU A 101 -8.99 -44.21 -3.63
C GLU A 101 -8.63 -43.77 -2.20
N LYS A 102 -9.42 -44.17 -1.19
CA LYS A 102 -9.13 -43.89 0.23
C LYS A 102 -7.75 -44.40 0.68
N LEU A 103 -7.16 -45.37 -0.03
CA LEU A 103 -5.76 -45.75 0.15
C LEU A 103 -4.80 -44.70 -0.41
N LYS A 104 -4.95 -44.28 -1.68
CA LYS A 104 -4.09 -43.25 -2.30
C LYS A 104 -4.12 -41.91 -1.55
N ALA A 105 -5.27 -41.52 -1.00
CA ALA A 105 -5.40 -40.33 -0.17
C ALA A 105 -4.65 -40.47 1.18
N ARG A 106 -4.76 -41.65 1.83
CA ARG A 106 -3.95 -41.98 3.01
C ARG A 106 -2.46 -42.03 2.68
N ASP A 107 -2.06 -42.62 1.57
CA ASP A 107 -0.66 -42.77 1.18
C ASP A 107 -0.03 -41.41 0.84
N ARG A 108 -0.78 -40.49 0.22
CA ARG A 108 -0.35 -39.09 0.07
C ARG A 108 -0.21 -38.39 1.42
N LYS A 109 -1.24 -38.40 2.26
CA LYS A 109 -1.21 -37.71 3.57
C LYS A 109 -0.20 -38.34 4.55
N ALA A 110 0.11 -39.62 4.38
CA ALA A 110 1.18 -40.33 5.10
C ALA A 110 2.57 -40.01 4.55
N LYS A 111 2.76 -39.90 3.22
CA LYS A 111 4.02 -39.42 2.63
C LYS A 111 4.30 -37.96 2.95
N GLU A 112 3.27 -37.13 2.97
CA GLU A 112 3.32 -35.73 3.38
C GLU A 112 3.70 -35.62 4.87
N LYS A 113 3.02 -36.36 5.76
CA LYS A 113 3.40 -36.44 7.18
C LYS A 113 4.79 -37.08 7.41
N ALA A 114 5.22 -38.00 6.56
CA ALA A 114 6.57 -38.58 6.61
C ALA A 114 7.62 -37.55 6.17
N LEU A 115 7.41 -36.83 5.07
CA LEU A 115 8.26 -35.73 4.63
C LEU A 115 8.33 -34.60 5.66
N LEU A 116 7.22 -34.25 6.33
CA LEU A 116 7.28 -33.31 7.46
C LEU A 116 8.06 -33.88 8.66
N LYS A 117 7.95 -35.18 9.00
CA LYS A 117 8.79 -35.77 10.07
C LYS A 117 10.27 -35.79 9.67
N GLU A 118 10.57 -36.13 8.42
CA GLU A 118 11.94 -36.23 7.87
C GLU A 118 12.59 -34.84 7.72
N PHE A 119 11.82 -33.83 7.32
CA PHE A 119 12.26 -32.43 7.25
C PHE A 119 12.45 -31.82 8.64
N ALA A 120 11.53 -32.05 9.59
CA ALA A 120 11.70 -31.64 10.98
C ALA A 120 12.96 -32.27 11.61
N ALA A 121 13.16 -33.58 11.40
CA ALA A 121 14.37 -34.30 11.83
C ALA A 121 15.66 -33.87 11.10
N SER A 122 15.58 -33.07 10.04
CA SER A 122 16.74 -32.48 9.35
C SER A 122 17.06 -31.04 9.76
N GLN A 123 16.15 -30.36 10.48
CA GLN A 123 16.35 -28.98 10.94
C GLN A 123 16.37 -28.81 12.47
N GLN A 124 15.91 -29.80 13.23
CA GLN A 124 16.21 -29.89 14.66
C GLN A 124 17.47 -30.73 14.88
N GLY A 125 18.53 -30.08 15.35
CA GLY A 125 19.72 -30.78 15.86
C GLY A 125 19.38 -31.46 17.18
N GLY A 126 18.95 -32.71 17.10
CA GLY A 126 18.69 -33.55 18.27
C GLY A 126 18.33 -34.97 17.87
N SER A 127 18.91 -35.97 18.54
CA SER A 127 18.48 -37.37 18.36
C SER A 127 17.10 -37.60 19.00
N GLU A 128 16.44 -38.71 18.66
CA GLU A 128 15.17 -39.10 19.31
C GLU A 128 15.39 -39.35 20.82
N GLU A 129 16.60 -39.78 21.23
CA GLU A 129 17.03 -39.89 22.64
C GLU A 129 17.24 -38.53 23.32
N GLU A 130 17.70 -37.52 22.57
CA GLU A 130 17.98 -36.17 23.08
C GLU A 130 16.70 -35.36 23.33
N LEU A 131 15.69 -35.54 22.47
CA LEU A 131 14.34 -35.04 22.72
C LEU A 131 13.69 -35.69 23.95
N GLU A 132 13.88 -37.00 24.16
CA GLU A 132 13.42 -37.66 25.39
C GLU A 132 14.16 -37.18 26.64
N ALA A 133 15.49 -36.99 26.57
CA ALA A 133 16.28 -36.44 27.67
C ALA A 133 15.89 -34.98 28.01
N ARG A 134 15.63 -34.16 26.99
CA ARG A 134 15.08 -32.79 27.11
C ARG A 134 13.72 -32.79 27.81
N ARG A 135 12.81 -33.68 27.41
CA ARG A 135 11.48 -33.84 28.03
C ARG A 135 11.58 -34.28 29.50
N GLN A 136 12.53 -35.14 29.84
CA GLN A 136 12.79 -35.55 31.22
C GLN A 136 13.34 -34.40 32.09
N LYS A 137 14.29 -33.60 31.57
CA LYS A 137 14.78 -32.38 32.24
C LYS A 137 13.66 -31.38 32.50
N LEU A 138 12.81 -31.10 31.51
CA LEU A 138 11.70 -30.16 31.66
C LEU A 138 10.62 -30.69 32.64
N LYS A 139 10.35 -32.01 32.69
CA LYS A 139 9.47 -32.61 33.72
C LYS A 139 10.03 -32.36 35.13
N ALA A 140 11.34 -32.53 35.33
CA ALA A 140 11.99 -32.28 36.60
C ALA A 140 11.91 -30.80 37.01
N LEU A 141 12.10 -29.87 36.06
CA LEU A 141 12.01 -28.43 36.30
C LEU A 141 10.59 -28.00 36.73
N ILE A 142 9.56 -28.48 36.03
CA ILE A 142 8.15 -28.19 36.35
C ILE A 142 7.78 -28.78 37.72
N LYS A 143 8.21 -30.02 38.02
CA LYS A 143 7.99 -30.63 39.35
C LYS A 143 8.68 -29.84 40.46
N LEU A 144 9.90 -29.35 40.24
CA LEU A 144 10.62 -28.52 41.20
C LEU A 144 9.88 -27.19 41.45
N GLY A 145 9.50 -26.48 40.38
CA GLY A 145 8.78 -25.21 40.45
C GLY A 145 7.44 -25.33 41.19
N LYS A 146 6.61 -26.33 40.83
CA LYS A 146 5.35 -26.58 41.55
C LYS A 146 5.54 -26.96 43.01
N SER A 147 6.58 -27.73 43.34
CA SER A 147 6.85 -28.12 44.74
C SER A 147 7.23 -26.95 45.66
N ARG A 148 7.68 -25.82 45.09
CA ARG A 148 8.11 -24.61 45.81
C ARG A 148 7.18 -23.40 45.65
N GLY A 149 6.33 -23.38 44.62
CA GLY A 149 5.58 -22.20 44.19
C GLY A 149 6.40 -21.15 43.43
N TYR A 150 7.72 -21.33 43.32
CA TYR A 150 8.63 -20.43 42.62
C TYR A 150 9.81 -21.16 41.99
N LEU A 151 10.47 -20.50 41.04
CA LEU A 151 11.69 -20.95 40.38
C LEU A 151 12.62 -19.75 40.14
N THR A 152 13.94 -19.96 40.07
CA THR A 152 14.89 -18.89 39.73
C THR A 152 15.41 -18.97 38.29
N TYR A 153 15.78 -17.83 37.70
CA TYR A 153 16.41 -17.80 36.36
C TYR A 153 17.70 -18.66 36.29
N ALA A 154 18.47 -18.73 37.37
CA ALA A 154 19.63 -19.62 37.46
C ALA A 154 19.23 -21.10 37.38
N GLU A 155 18.20 -21.53 38.12
CA GLU A 155 17.70 -22.91 38.07
C GLU A 155 17.07 -23.27 36.71
N ILE A 156 16.45 -22.30 36.02
CA ILE A 156 15.99 -22.49 34.63
C ILE A 156 17.19 -22.77 33.72
N ASN A 157 18.23 -21.93 33.80
CA ASN A 157 19.41 -22.02 32.94
C ASN A 157 20.22 -23.30 33.20
N ASP A 158 20.46 -23.68 34.46
CA ASP A 158 21.17 -24.90 34.86
C ASP A 158 20.47 -26.20 34.38
N HIS A 159 19.16 -26.14 34.11
CA HIS A 159 18.35 -27.26 33.63
C HIS A 159 18.11 -27.26 32.11
N LEU A 160 18.45 -26.18 31.38
CA LEU A 160 18.33 -26.08 29.92
C LEU A 160 19.65 -26.48 29.21
N PRO A 161 19.64 -26.96 27.96
CA PRO A 161 20.87 -27.16 27.18
C PRO A 161 21.49 -25.84 26.67
N ASP A 162 22.82 -25.79 26.58
CA ASP A 162 23.58 -24.60 26.10
C ASP A 162 23.13 -24.11 24.71
N ASP A 163 22.71 -25.01 23.82
CA ASP A 163 22.20 -24.70 22.46
C ASP A 163 20.82 -24.01 22.45
N MET A 164 20.18 -23.78 23.60
CA MET A 164 18.84 -23.18 23.73
C MET A 164 18.77 -21.96 24.65
N VAL A 165 19.91 -21.33 25.00
CA VAL A 165 19.96 -20.10 25.81
C VAL A 165 19.63 -18.85 24.96
N ASP A 166 18.46 -18.88 24.32
CA ASP A 166 17.96 -17.83 23.44
C ASP A 166 16.86 -17.05 24.18
N VAL A 167 16.99 -15.72 24.29
CA VAL A 167 16.22 -14.90 25.25
C VAL A 167 14.71 -15.03 25.05
N GLU A 168 14.24 -15.00 23.80
CA GLU A 168 12.83 -15.18 23.42
C GLU A 168 12.26 -16.54 23.88
N SER A 169 13.08 -17.59 23.83
CA SER A 169 12.66 -18.94 24.26
C SER A 169 12.62 -19.07 25.77
N MET A 170 13.51 -18.36 26.49
CA MET A 170 13.46 -18.22 27.93
C MET A 170 12.24 -17.39 28.38
N GLU A 171 11.94 -16.28 27.71
CA GLU A 171 10.72 -15.48 27.98
C GLU A 171 9.44 -16.29 27.73
N THR A 172 9.39 -17.08 26.65
CA THR A 172 8.27 -17.99 26.37
C THR A 172 8.14 -19.10 27.43
N LEU A 173 9.27 -19.63 27.92
CA LEU A 173 9.29 -20.58 29.02
C LEU A 173 8.82 -19.93 30.34
N VAL A 174 9.23 -18.70 30.63
CA VAL A 174 8.76 -17.94 31.81
C VAL A 174 7.28 -17.64 31.72
N ALA A 175 6.75 -17.27 30.55
CA ALA A 175 5.32 -17.07 30.34
C ALA A 175 4.53 -18.36 30.59
N THR A 176 4.91 -19.48 29.97
CA THR A 176 4.23 -20.77 30.18
C THR A 176 4.36 -21.28 31.62
N LEU A 177 5.49 -21.07 32.30
CA LEU A 177 5.64 -21.39 33.73
C LEU A 177 4.71 -20.56 34.62
N ASN A 178 4.55 -19.26 34.34
CA ASN A 178 3.59 -18.40 35.04
C ASN A 178 2.13 -18.85 34.78
N ASP A 179 1.76 -19.21 33.54
CA ASP A 179 0.44 -19.77 33.20
C ASP A 179 0.17 -21.12 33.91
N ILE A 180 1.23 -21.90 34.17
CA ILE A 180 1.21 -23.16 34.93
C ILE A 180 1.16 -22.91 36.46
N GLY A 181 1.28 -21.66 36.92
CA GLY A 181 1.21 -21.24 38.32
C GLY A 181 2.57 -21.19 39.06
N VAL A 182 3.70 -21.20 38.34
CA VAL A 182 5.06 -21.16 38.91
C VAL A 182 5.68 -19.79 38.63
N ALA A 183 5.82 -18.96 39.67
CA ALA A 183 6.41 -17.62 39.54
C ALA A 183 7.95 -17.69 39.39
N VAL A 184 8.50 -16.95 38.43
CA VAL A 184 9.95 -16.89 38.17
C VAL A 184 10.56 -15.59 38.74
N TYR A 185 11.71 -15.70 39.42
CA TYR A 185 12.43 -14.59 40.02
C TYR A 185 13.94 -14.60 39.66
N GLU A 186 14.61 -13.45 39.65
CA GLU A 186 16.08 -13.40 39.50
C GLU A 186 16.82 -13.98 40.72
N GLN A 187 16.29 -13.75 41.91
CA GLN A 187 16.84 -14.24 43.18
C GLN A 187 15.72 -14.90 43.99
N ALA A 188 16.08 -15.85 44.86
CA ALA A 188 15.09 -16.57 45.67
C ALA A 188 14.34 -15.58 46.59
N PRO A 189 12.99 -15.49 46.52
CA PRO A 189 12.20 -14.60 47.36
C PRO A 189 12.25 -15.00 48.83
N ASP A 190 12.09 -14.03 49.72
CA ASP A 190 12.03 -14.25 51.17
C ASP A 190 10.68 -14.88 51.59
N ALA A 191 10.65 -15.50 52.75
CA ALA A 191 9.48 -16.21 53.26
C ALA A 191 8.26 -15.29 53.46
N GLU A 192 8.46 -13.98 53.67
CA GLU A 192 7.36 -13.01 53.78
C GLU A 192 6.76 -12.66 52.41
N THR A 193 7.56 -12.54 51.34
CA THR A 193 7.01 -12.20 50.01
C THR A 193 6.31 -13.39 49.36
N LEU A 194 6.76 -14.62 49.64
CA LEU A 194 6.04 -15.86 49.28
C LEU A 194 4.68 -16.02 50.00
N LEU A 195 4.42 -15.28 51.08
CA LEU A 195 3.13 -15.28 51.80
C LEU A 195 2.23 -14.10 51.42
N LEU A 196 2.74 -13.12 50.68
CA LEU A 196 2.02 -11.91 50.25
C LEU A 196 1.42 -12.02 48.84
N ASN A 197 1.95 -12.92 47.99
CA ASN A 197 1.43 -13.17 46.66
C ASN A 197 0.31 -14.24 46.70
N ASP A 198 -0.82 -13.97 46.04
CA ASP A 198 -1.98 -14.90 45.96
C ASP A 198 -1.67 -16.24 45.24
N ASN A 199 -0.50 -16.37 44.61
CA ASN A 199 0.08 -17.66 44.19
C ASN A 199 0.58 -18.47 45.40
N ALA A 200 -0.30 -18.68 46.38
CA ALA A 200 -0.03 -19.55 47.51
C ALA A 200 0.25 -20.97 47.01
N PRO A 201 1.27 -21.68 47.56
CA PRO A 201 1.59 -23.03 47.13
C PRO A 201 0.41 -23.96 47.43
N SER A 202 -0.32 -24.34 46.39
CA SER A 202 -1.24 -25.46 46.44
C SER A 202 -0.41 -26.69 46.79
N VAL A 203 -0.68 -27.30 47.94
CA VAL A 203 0.01 -28.53 48.38
C VAL A 203 -0.57 -29.71 47.60
N THR A 204 -0.33 -29.72 46.29
CA THR A 204 -0.53 -30.86 45.41
C THR A 204 0.42 -31.97 45.85
N THR A 205 -0.07 -33.20 45.86
CA THR A 205 0.76 -34.39 46.07
C THR A 205 1.77 -34.55 44.93
N GLU A 206 2.86 -35.29 45.16
CA GLU A 206 3.85 -35.57 44.11
C GLU A 206 3.24 -36.28 42.89
N GLU A 207 2.13 -37.00 43.08
CA GLU A 207 1.38 -37.72 42.05
C GLU A 207 0.57 -36.74 41.18
N GLU A 208 -0.20 -35.83 41.79
CA GLU A 208 -0.91 -34.75 41.09
C GLU A 208 0.06 -33.81 40.35
N ALA A 209 1.18 -33.45 40.98
CA ALA A 209 2.21 -32.61 40.38
C ALA A 209 2.89 -33.27 39.17
N GLU A 210 2.93 -34.61 39.10
CA GLU A 210 3.45 -35.34 37.93
C GLU A 210 2.42 -35.50 36.81
N GLU A 211 1.13 -35.70 37.11
CA GLU A 211 0.08 -35.71 36.09
C GLU A 211 -0.06 -34.33 35.42
N GLU A 212 -0.08 -33.25 36.20
CA GLU A 212 -0.15 -31.89 35.66
C GLU A 212 1.13 -31.49 34.90
N ALA A 213 2.30 -31.97 35.32
CA ALA A 213 3.54 -31.77 34.56
C ALA A 213 3.50 -32.51 33.21
N GLU A 214 2.95 -33.73 33.12
CA GLU A 214 2.80 -34.42 31.83
C GLU A 214 1.75 -33.76 30.92
N ALA A 215 0.68 -33.20 31.49
CA ALA A 215 -0.27 -32.38 30.74
C ALA A 215 0.41 -31.12 30.15
N ALA A 216 1.14 -30.36 30.98
CA ALA A 216 1.88 -29.17 30.54
C ALA A 216 2.98 -29.48 29.51
N LEU A 217 3.69 -30.60 29.66
CA LEU A 217 4.67 -31.04 28.65
C LEU A 217 4.00 -31.31 27.30
N SER A 218 2.77 -31.83 27.29
CA SER A 218 2.06 -32.15 26.04
C SER A 218 1.62 -30.91 25.24
N THR A 219 1.45 -29.76 25.89
CA THR A 219 1.20 -28.47 25.20
C THR A 219 2.52 -27.82 24.79
N VAL A 220 3.48 -27.69 25.72
CA VAL A 220 4.77 -27.01 25.49
C VAL A 220 5.59 -27.67 24.36
N ASP A 221 5.63 -29.00 24.27
CA ASP A 221 6.39 -29.72 23.23
C ASP A 221 5.80 -29.52 21.81
N SER A 222 4.57 -28.98 21.70
CA SER A 222 3.97 -28.58 20.41
C SER A 222 4.37 -27.17 19.95
N GLU A 223 4.89 -26.34 20.86
CA GLU A 223 5.29 -24.96 20.61
C GLU A 223 6.82 -24.80 20.57
N PHE A 224 7.58 -25.65 21.24
CA PHE A 224 9.05 -25.58 21.41
C PHE A 224 9.89 -25.95 20.16
N GLY A 225 9.36 -25.64 18.97
CA GLY A 225 10.03 -25.60 17.67
C GLY A 225 9.49 -24.51 16.72
N ARG A 226 8.54 -23.69 17.20
CA ARG A 226 7.83 -22.66 16.43
C ARG A 226 8.18 -21.27 16.96
N THR A 227 9.30 -20.74 16.47
CA THR A 227 9.69 -19.33 16.71
C THR A 227 8.52 -18.39 16.40
N THR A 228 8.16 -17.54 17.36
CA THR A 228 7.12 -16.52 17.23
C THR A 228 7.58 -15.34 16.39
N ASP A 229 8.87 -15.01 16.41
CA ASP A 229 9.47 -13.99 15.56
C ASP A 229 9.38 -14.33 14.06
N PRO A 230 8.75 -13.46 13.24
CA PRO A 230 8.69 -13.62 11.79
C PRO A 230 10.05 -13.47 11.09
N VAL A 231 11.05 -12.79 11.67
CA VAL A 231 12.40 -12.66 11.07
C VAL A 231 13.07 -14.02 11.03
N ARG A 232 13.13 -14.75 12.16
CA ARG A 232 13.62 -16.14 12.23
C ARG A 232 12.87 -17.06 11.28
N MET A 233 11.55 -16.94 11.16
CA MET A 233 10.76 -17.71 10.19
C MET A 233 11.21 -17.44 8.74
N TYR A 234 11.28 -16.17 8.35
CA TYR A 234 11.69 -15.75 7.00
C TYR A 234 13.13 -16.16 6.67
N MET A 235 14.06 -16.00 7.62
CA MET A 235 15.46 -16.41 7.47
C MET A 235 15.59 -17.92 7.26
N ARG A 236 14.79 -18.74 7.95
CA ARG A 236 14.73 -20.20 7.79
C ARG A 236 14.16 -20.61 6.43
N GLU A 237 13.07 -19.99 5.99
CA GLU A 237 12.45 -20.29 4.69
C GLU A 237 13.37 -19.90 3.52
N MET A 238 13.91 -18.68 3.52
CA MET A 238 14.93 -18.26 2.55
C MET A 238 16.18 -19.15 2.61
N GLY A 239 16.55 -19.63 3.80
CA GLY A 239 17.68 -20.53 4.01
C GLY A 239 17.63 -21.80 3.16
N THR A 240 16.44 -22.26 2.76
CA THR A 240 16.23 -23.46 1.92
C THR A 240 16.63 -23.29 0.45
N VAL A 241 16.73 -22.06 -0.06
CA VAL A 241 17.05 -21.78 -1.47
C VAL A 241 18.57 -21.67 -1.64
N GLU A 242 19.17 -22.37 -2.59
CA GLU A 242 20.63 -22.28 -2.84
C GLU A 242 21.02 -20.92 -3.46
N LEU A 243 22.32 -20.56 -3.41
CA LEU A 243 22.82 -19.36 -4.08
C LEU A 243 23.11 -19.65 -5.55
N LEU A 244 22.71 -18.74 -6.43
CA LEU A 244 22.88 -18.88 -7.88
C LEU A 244 24.31 -18.53 -8.33
N THR A 245 24.78 -19.18 -9.39
CA THR A 245 26.03 -18.81 -10.08
C THR A 245 25.76 -17.79 -11.19
N ARG A 246 26.78 -17.05 -11.65
CA ARG A 246 26.66 -16.14 -12.82
C ARG A 246 26.16 -16.86 -14.08
N GLU A 247 26.49 -18.14 -14.25
CA GLU A 247 25.98 -18.95 -15.35
C GLU A 247 24.48 -19.22 -15.18
N GLY A 248 24.03 -19.56 -13.96
CA GLY A 248 22.62 -19.68 -13.60
C GLY A 248 21.82 -18.38 -13.75
N GLU A 249 22.38 -17.22 -13.38
CA GLU A 249 21.78 -15.89 -13.63
C GLU A 249 21.43 -15.72 -15.12
N ILE A 250 22.41 -16.04 -15.98
CA ILE A 250 22.28 -15.94 -17.44
C ILE A 250 21.29 -16.98 -18.00
N GLU A 251 21.24 -18.20 -17.45
CA GLU A 251 20.25 -19.21 -17.85
C GLU A 251 18.82 -18.84 -17.44
N ILE A 252 18.61 -18.26 -16.25
CA ILE A 252 17.32 -17.75 -15.81
C ILE A 252 16.91 -16.55 -16.68
N ALA A 253 17.78 -15.59 -16.93
CA ALA A 253 17.51 -14.44 -17.81
C ALA A 253 17.10 -14.89 -19.23
N LYS A 254 17.77 -15.90 -19.80
CA LYS A 254 17.39 -16.52 -21.08
C LYS A 254 16.03 -17.23 -21.03
N ARG A 255 15.68 -17.87 -19.91
CA ARG A 255 14.33 -18.45 -19.70
C ARG A 255 13.23 -17.38 -19.61
N ILE A 256 13.53 -16.23 -19.01
CA ILE A 256 12.65 -15.07 -18.98
C ILE A 256 12.46 -14.50 -20.40
N GLU A 257 13.55 -14.23 -21.13
CA GLU A 257 13.50 -13.75 -22.53
C GLU A 257 12.69 -14.71 -23.42
N ALA A 258 12.91 -16.03 -23.29
CA ALA A 258 12.15 -17.04 -24.04
C ALA A 258 10.64 -17.07 -23.68
N GLY A 259 10.29 -16.82 -22.42
CA GLY A 259 8.89 -16.71 -21.99
C GLY A 259 8.19 -15.47 -22.55
N LEU A 260 8.84 -14.29 -22.48
CA LEU A 260 8.33 -13.06 -23.09
C LEU A 260 8.23 -13.19 -24.62
N LYS A 261 9.21 -13.84 -25.27
CA LYS A 261 9.20 -14.13 -26.71
C LYS A 261 8.00 -14.98 -27.11
N ASP A 262 7.69 -16.06 -26.39
CA ASP A 262 6.49 -16.86 -26.63
C ASP A 262 5.19 -16.03 -26.47
N MET A 263 5.13 -15.10 -25.52
CA MET A 263 4.00 -14.18 -25.35
C MET A 263 3.87 -13.22 -26.55
N VAL A 264 4.95 -12.55 -26.98
CA VAL A 264 4.95 -11.65 -28.14
C VAL A 264 4.58 -12.40 -29.42
N MET A 265 5.07 -13.62 -29.61
CA MET A 265 4.66 -14.48 -30.73
C MET A 265 3.16 -14.79 -30.67
N ALA A 266 2.58 -15.11 -29.50
CA ALA A 266 1.15 -15.32 -29.37
C ALA A 266 0.32 -14.04 -29.63
N ILE A 267 0.76 -12.88 -29.13
CA ILE A 267 0.13 -11.58 -29.39
C ILE A 267 0.14 -11.26 -30.90
N SER A 268 1.25 -11.55 -31.61
CA SER A 268 1.36 -11.37 -33.06
C SER A 268 0.50 -12.33 -33.90
N ALA A 269 -0.12 -13.34 -33.29
CA ALA A 269 -0.99 -14.30 -33.99
C ALA A 269 -2.46 -13.88 -34.05
N CYS A 270 -2.88 -12.86 -33.30
CA CYS A 270 -4.24 -12.33 -33.33
C CYS A 270 -4.31 -11.01 -34.15
N PRO A 271 -5.21 -10.89 -35.14
CA PRO A 271 -5.36 -9.66 -35.91
C PRO A 271 -5.79 -8.45 -35.06
N VAL A 272 -6.57 -8.67 -33.98
CA VAL A 272 -7.09 -7.59 -33.13
C VAL A 272 -5.96 -6.88 -32.37
N THR A 273 -5.04 -7.63 -31.76
CA THR A 273 -3.89 -7.07 -31.04
C THR A 273 -2.93 -6.33 -31.98
N ILE A 274 -2.76 -6.79 -33.23
CA ILE A 274 -2.00 -6.02 -34.24
C ILE A 274 -2.71 -4.69 -34.56
N SER A 275 -4.03 -4.70 -34.76
CA SER A 275 -4.78 -3.45 -34.99
C SER A 275 -4.73 -2.50 -33.78
N GLU A 276 -4.66 -3.04 -32.56
CA GLU A 276 -4.49 -2.26 -31.33
C GLU A 276 -3.08 -1.66 -31.21
N ILE A 277 -2.04 -2.38 -31.66
CA ILE A 277 -0.66 -1.86 -31.75
C ILE A 277 -0.57 -0.74 -32.79
N LEU A 278 -1.22 -0.89 -33.94
CA LEU A 278 -1.30 0.17 -34.96
C LEU A 278 -2.03 1.41 -34.42
N ALA A 279 -3.14 1.24 -33.68
CA ALA A 279 -3.84 2.33 -32.99
C ALA A 279 -3.08 2.92 -31.78
N MET A 280 -1.99 2.29 -31.32
CA MET A 280 -1.00 2.92 -30.43
C MET A 280 -0.02 3.78 -31.24
N GLY A 281 0.50 3.25 -32.36
CA GLY A 281 1.36 3.99 -33.28
C GLY A 281 0.72 5.25 -33.85
N GLU A 282 -0.56 5.20 -34.25
CA GLU A 282 -1.31 6.37 -34.74
C GLU A 282 -1.44 7.48 -33.68
N ARG A 283 -1.67 7.14 -32.41
CA ARG A 283 -1.74 8.14 -31.31
C ARG A 283 -0.39 8.78 -31.00
N VAL A 284 0.70 8.03 -31.14
CA VAL A 284 2.07 8.58 -31.03
C VAL A 284 2.42 9.44 -32.26
N ALA A 285 1.86 9.14 -33.44
CA ALA A 285 2.00 9.97 -34.65
C ALA A 285 1.20 11.30 -34.55
N ASN A 286 0.05 11.29 -33.86
CA ASN A 286 -0.81 12.45 -33.63
C ASN A 286 -0.38 13.34 -32.45
N ASP A 287 0.72 13.02 -31.76
CA ASP A 287 1.16 13.66 -30.51
C ASP A 287 0.15 13.56 -29.33
N GLU A 288 -0.79 12.61 -29.39
CA GLU A 288 -1.76 12.34 -28.32
C GLU A 288 -1.13 11.60 -27.11
N SER A 289 0.02 10.95 -27.30
CA SER A 289 0.69 10.14 -26.27
C SER A 289 2.20 10.03 -26.55
N LYS A 290 3.03 9.91 -25.49
CA LYS A 290 4.49 9.77 -25.63
C LYS A 290 4.88 8.35 -26.06
N ILE A 291 5.99 8.21 -26.80
CA ILE A 291 6.55 6.91 -27.22
C ILE A 291 6.91 6.01 -26.02
N ASP A 292 7.52 6.62 -24.99
CA ASP A 292 7.96 6.03 -23.73
C ASP A 292 6.86 5.28 -22.96
N GLU A 293 5.58 5.68 -23.10
CA GLU A 293 4.48 4.94 -22.47
C GLU A 293 4.31 3.53 -23.06
N PHE A 294 4.72 3.31 -24.32
CA PHE A 294 4.47 2.08 -25.08
C PHE A 294 5.71 1.25 -25.38
N ILE A 295 6.88 1.87 -25.55
CA ILE A 295 8.12 1.21 -26.00
C ILE A 295 9.28 1.63 -25.08
N ASP A 296 9.86 0.66 -24.35
CA ASP A 296 11.10 0.82 -23.55
C ASP A 296 12.34 0.96 -24.47
N GLY A 297 12.27 0.48 -25.71
CA GLY A 297 13.38 0.57 -26.67
C GLY A 297 13.22 -0.27 -27.94
N LEU A 298 14.20 -0.19 -28.84
CA LEU A 298 14.26 -1.02 -30.05
C LEU A 298 15.41 -2.03 -29.93
N ILE A 299 15.10 -3.30 -30.18
CA ILE A 299 16.11 -4.36 -30.20
C ILE A 299 16.71 -4.39 -31.60
N ASP A 300 17.93 -3.87 -31.75
CA ASP A 300 18.74 -4.12 -32.94
C ASP A 300 19.43 -5.50 -32.79
N PRO A 301 19.14 -6.48 -33.66
CA PRO A 301 19.81 -7.78 -33.64
C PRO A 301 21.29 -7.72 -34.09
N ASN A 302 21.79 -6.57 -34.53
CA ASN A 302 23.14 -6.36 -35.07
C ASN A 302 23.93 -5.25 -34.35
N ALA A 303 23.43 -4.68 -33.25
CA ALA A 303 24.22 -3.77 -32.42
C ALA A 303 25.29 -4.54 -31.62
N GLU A 304 26.55 -4.10 -31.69
CA GLU A 304 27.64 -4.65 -30.89
C GLU A 304 27.50 -4.16 -29.44
N ALA A 305 27.45 -5.10 -28.50
CA ALA A 305 27.05 -4.83 -27.11
C ALA A 305 28.03 -3.94 -26.31
N GLU A 306 29.21 -3.66 -26.87
CA GLU A 306 30.26 -2.85 -26.24
C GLU A 306 29.89 -1.36 -26.16
N ALA A 307 29.13 -0.83 -27.14
CA ALA A 307 28.79 0.59 -27.18
C ALA A 307 27.85 1.02 -26.05
N ALA A 308 26.87 0.18 -25.71
CA ALA A 308 25.95 0.46 -24.60
C ALA A 308 26.57 0.19 -23.23
N ALA A 309 27.62 -0.62 -23.13
CA ALA A 309 28.33 -0.82 -21.86
C ALA A 309 28.97 0.49 -21.41
N ALA A 310 29.80 1.10 -22.26
CA ALA A 310 30.58 2.29 -21.93
C ALA A 310 29.77 3.49 -21.42
N GLU A 311 28.62 3.80 -22.02
CA GLU A 311 27.81 4.99 -21.62
C GLU A 311 27.15 4.85 -20.22
N GLU A 312 26.92 3.62 -19.74
CA GLU A 312 26.46 3.37 -18.36
C GLU A 312 27.62 2.97 -17.42
N GLU A 313 28.84 2.81 -17.93
CA GLU A 313 30.01 2.47 -17.11
C GLU A 313 30.55 3.73 -16.41
N GLU A 314 30.55 4.89 -17.07
CA GLU A 314 30.84 6.19 -16.41
C GLU A 314 29.70 6.60 -15.44
N GLU A 315 28.43 6.56 -15.86
CA GLU A 315 27.28 6.93 -15.00
C GLU A 315 27.17 6.10 -13.70
N PHE A 316 27.61 4.84 -13.71
CA PHE A 316 27.57 3.95 -12.54
C PHE A 316 28.87 3.95 -11.70
N GLU A 317 30.04 4.27 -12.28
CA GLU A 317 31.25 4.53 -11.49
C GLU A 317 31.17 5.88 -10.76
N ASP A 318 30.58 6.92 -11.37
CA ASP A 318 30.38 8.22 -10.71
C ASP A 318 29.37 8.14 -9.54
N GLU A 319 28.20 7.50 -9.71
CA GLU A 319 27.24 7.32 -8.60
C GLU A 319 27.81 6.51 -7.41
N GLU A 320 28.58 5.44 -7.66
CA GLU A 320 29.14 4.62 -6.56
C GLU A 320 30.41 5.24 -5.93
N ALA A 321 31.17 6.05 -6.69
CA ALA A 321 32.26 6.85 -6.14
C ALA A 321 31.75 7.99 -5.23
N ALA A 322 30.63 8.62 -5.57
CA ALA A 322 30.03 9.71 -4.79
C ALA A 322 29.52 9.27 -3.39
N GLU A 323 28.98 8.05 -3.25
CA GLU A 323 28.49 7.56 -1.94
C GLU A 323 29.55 6.87 -1.05
N GLU A 324 30.69 6.38 -1.58
CA GLU A 324 31.81 5.87 -0.74
C GLU A 324 32.98 6.86 -0.56
N GLY A 325 32.99 8.00 -1.28
CA GLY A 325 33.84 9.17 -1.03
C GLY A 325 33.15 10.26 -0.17
N ASP A 326 33.91 11.09 0.55
CA ASP A 326 33.33 12.13 1.45
C ASP A 326 33.27 13.55 0.83
N GLU A 327 33.29 13.66 -0.50
CA GLU A 327 33.29 14.93 -1.25
C GLU A 327 32.30 14.88 -2.43
N GLU A 328 31.02 15.21 -2.17
CA GLU A 328 30.01 15.53 -3.19
C GLU A 328 30.13 17.00 -3.60
N GLU A 329 30.72 17.32 -4.77
CA GLU A 329 30.71 18.67 -5.35
C GLU A 329 29.46 18.89 -6.24
N ASP A 330 28.47 19.60 -5.71
CA ASP A 330 27.47 20.44 -6.41
C ASP A 330 26.83 19.95 -7.74
N GLU A 331 25.98 18.91 -7.67
CA GLU A 331 25.11 18.42 -8.77
C GLU A 331 24.02 19.40 -9.30
N ASP A 332 24.04 20.69 -8.95
CA ASP A 332 22.92 21.63 -9.19
C ASP A 332 22.82 22.19 -10.65
N ASP A 333 23.72 21.84 -11.58
CA ASP A 333 23.69 22.29 -13.01
C ASP A 333 23.40 21.17 -14.04
N GLU A 334 23.70 19.89 -13.71
CA GLU A 334 23.57 18.73 -14.62
C GLU A 334 22.10 18.43 -15.04
N GLY A 335 21.14 18.72 -14.16
CA GLY A 335 19.72 18.43 -14.37
C GLY A 335 19.07 19.09 -15.60
N ALA A 336 19.71 20.11 -16.18
CA ALA A 336 19.30 20.71 -17.45
C ALA A 336 19.91 20.00 -18.68
N GLY A 337 21.09 19.40 -18.53
CA GLY A 337 21.83 18.68 -19.58
C GLY A 337 21.21 17.31 -19.88
N ALA A 338 21.08 16.46 -18.86
CA ALA A 338 20.50 15.11 -18.99
C ALA A 338 19.06 15.14 -19.53
N ALA A 339 18.26 16.13 -19.10
CA ALA A 339 16.91 16.36 -19.60
C ALA A 339 16.86 16.73 -21.10
N ALA A 340 17.91 17.37 -21.64
CA ALA A 340 18.02 17.71 -23.05
C ALA A 340 18.59 16.55 -23.89
N ALA A 341 19.44 15.69 -23.32
CA ALA A 341 19.96 14.48 -23.97
C ALA A 341 18.86 13.43 -24.16
N SER A 342 18.20 13.04 -23.07
CA SER A 342 17.07 12.09 -23.07
C SER A 342 15.91 12.52 -23.97
N ALA A 343 15.61 13.83 -24.05
CA ALA A 343 14.61 14.35 -24.98
C ALA A 343 14.93 14.05 -26.46
N ARG A 344 16.21 14.09 -26.87
CA ARG A 344 16.62 13.75 -28.24
C ARG A 344 16.52 12.26 -28.51
N GLN A 345 17.01 11.43 -27.58
CA GLN A 345 16.91 9.97 -27.68
C GLN A 345 15.43 9.53 -27.82
N LEU A 346 14.51 10.17 -27.09
CA LEU A 346 13.06 9.92 -27.22
C LEU A 346 12.49 10.33 -28.59
N GLU A 347 12.97 11.43 -29.20
CA GLU A 347 12.56 11.81 -30.57
C GLU A 347 13.10 10.84 -31.63
N GLU A 348 14.32 10.34 -31.47
CA GLU A 348 14.93 9.35 -32.37
C GLU A 348 14.22 7.98 -32.25
N LEU A 349 13.96 7.51 -31.03
CA LEU A 349 13.16 6.31 -30.76
C LEU A 349 11.74 6.43 -31.35
N LYS A 350 11.09 7.59 -31.23
CA LYS A 350 9.79 7.87 -31.84
C LYS A 350 9.85 7.74 -33.37
N GLN A 351 10.84 8.35 -34.02
CA GLN A 351 10.99 8.28 -35.48
C GLN A 351 11.25 6.84 -35.96
N ALA A 352 12.16 6.12 -35.31
CA ALA A 352 12.47 4.74 -35.64
C ALA A 352 11.29 3.78 -35.41
N ALA A 353 10.52 3.97 -34.33
CA ALA A 353 9.31 3.19 -34.06
C ALA A 353 8.21 3.45 -35.09
N LEU A 354 7.98 4.71 -35.48
CA LEU A 354 6.97 5.07 -36.49
C LEU A 354 7.28 4.46 -37.86
N ILE A 355 8.56 4.35 -38.26
CA ILE A 355 8.97 3.65 -39.49
C ILE A 355 8.57 2.16 -39.41
N LYS A 356 8.87 1.48 -38.29
CA LYS A 356 8.49 0.07 -38.08
C LYS A 356 6.97 -0.13 -38.06
N PHE A 357 6.21 0.77 -37.40
CA PHE A 357 4.74 0.73 -37.42
C PHE A 357 4.17 0.91 -38.83
N GLY A 358 4.78 1.75 -39.68
CA GLY A 358 4.41 1.88 -41.09
C GLY A 358 4.58 0.56 -41.87
N VAL A 359 5.71 -0.13 -41.68
CA VAL A 359 5.96 -1.45 -42.28
C VAL A 359 4.94 -2.49 -41.78
N ILE A 360 4.68 -2.54 -40.47
CA ILE A 360 3.66 -3.43 -39.88
C ILE A 360 2.28 -3.14 -40.47
N GLY A 361 1.91 -1.86 -40.65
CA GLY A 361 0.65 -1.44 -41.26
C GLY A 361 0.50 -1.96 -42.70
N GLU A 362 1.53 -1.81 -43.53
CA GLU A 362 1.51 -2.38 -44.89
C GLU A 362 1.37 -3.91 -44.89
N GLN A 363 2.05 -4.62 -43.98
CA GLN A 363 1.97 -6.08 -43.91
C GLN A 363 0.62 -6.54 -43.35
N PHE A 364 0.03 -5.81 -42.40
CA PHE A 364 -1.32 -6.06 -41.89
C PHE A 364 -2.36 -5.91 -43.00
N ASP A 365 -2.21 -4.90 -43.85
CA ASP A 365 -3.12 -4.69 -44.99
C ASP A 365 -2.95 -5.77 -46.08
N LYS A 366 -1.72 -6.28 -46.29
CA LYS A 366 -1.45 -7.46 -47.14
C LYS A 366 -2.05 -8.75 -46.53
N MET A 367 -1.94 -8.94 -45.21
CA MET A 367 -2.51 -10.07 -44.47
C MET A 367 -4.04 -10.08 -44.56
N ARG A 368 -4.69 -8.92 -44.37
CA ARG A 368 -6.14 -8.75 -44.54
C ARG A 368 -6.59 -9.09 -45.96
N ARG A 369 -5.93 -8.55 -46.98
CA ARG A 369 -6.25 -8.84 -48.40
C ARG A 369 -6.01 -10.31 -48.78
N ALA A 370 -5.15 -11.04 -48.07
CA ALA A 370 -4.98 -12.48 -48.21
C ALA A 370 -6.13 -13.26 -47.55
N PHE A 371 -6.53 -12.87 -46.33
CA PHE A 371 -7.68 -13.44 -45.61
C PHE A 371 -8.98 -13.31 -46.42
N GLU A 372 -9.24 -12.12 -47.00
CA GLU A 372 -10.43 -11.85 -47.82
C GLU A 372 -10.48 -12.65 -49.15
N LYS A 373 -9.36 -13.22 -49.63
CA LYS A 373 -9.25 -13.92 -50.92
C LYS A 373 -9.08 -15.43 -50.82
N GLU A 374 -8.14 -15.86 -49.99
CA GLU A 374 -7.71 -17.26 -49.85
C GLU A 374 -8.06 -17.85 -48.47
N GLY A 375 -8.62 -17.03 -47.58
CA GLY A 375 -9.00 -17.43 -46.23
C GLY A 375 -7.82 -17.46 -45.25
N TYR A 376 -8.16 -17.85 -44.02
CA TYR A 376 -7.23 -18.03 -42.90
C TYR A 376 -6.20 -19.13 -43.19
N LYS A 377 -4.95 -18.95 -42.72
CA LYS A 377 -3.79 -19.84 -42.97
C LYS A 377 -3.43 -20.09 -44.45
N SER A 378 -3.87 -19.22 -45.36
CA SER A 378 -3.36 -19.18 -46.74
C SER A 378 -1.86 -18.83 -46.78
N LYS A 379 -1.14 -19.26 -47.82
CA LYS A 379 0.31 -19.04 -47.93
C LYS A 379 0.72 -17.55 -47.93
N PRO A 380 -0.03 -16.62 -48.55
CA PRO A 380 0.26 -15.20 -48.45
C PRO A 380 -0.05 -14.62 -47.06
N TYR A 381 -1.12 -15.10 -46.39
CA TYR A 381 -1.46 -14.70 -45.02
C TYR A 381 -0.35 -15.06 -44.04
N VAL A 382 0.14 -16.31 -44.06
CA VAL A 382 1.20 -16.77 -43.15
C VAL A 382 2.50 -15.98 -43.38
N LYS A 383 2.88 -15.70 -44.62
CA LYS A 383 4.07 -14.85 -44.91
C LYS A 383 3.94 -13.42 -44.42
N ALA A 384 2.75 -12.82 -44.52
CA ALA A 384 2.51 -11.48 -44.00
C ALA A 384 2.53 -11.47 -42.46
N GLN A 385 1.96 -12.51 -41.83
CA GLN A 385 2.03 -12.72 -40.37
C GLN A 385 3.47 -12.91 -39.89
N GLU A 386 4.27 -13.76 -40.56
CA GLU A 386 5.70 -13.98 -40.26
C GLU A 386 6.51 -12.67 -40.38
N ALA A 387 6.20 -11.81 -41.35
CA ALA A 387 6.83 -10.50 -41.50
C ALA A 387 6.44 -9.53 -40.36
N ILE A 388 5.16 -9.46 -40.00
CA ILE A 388 4.68 -8.65 -38.84
C ILE A 388 5.35 -9.14 -37.54
N GLN A 389 5.40 -10.46 -37.35
CA GLN A 389 6.03 -11.09 -36.19
C GLN A 389 7.54 -10.78 -36.14
N ALA A 390 8.25 -10.77 -37.27
CA ALA A 390 9.65 -10.39 -37.32
C ALA A 390 9.88 -8.93 -36.90
N GLU A 391 9.10 -7.98 -37.44
CA GLU A 391 9.20 -6.56 -37.06
C GLU A 391 8.85 -6.34 -35.58
N LEU A 392 7.75 -6.92 -35.09
CA LEU A 392 7.33 -6.83 -33.67
C LEU A 392 8.38 -7.40 -32.71
N MET A 393 9.12 -8.44 -33.09
CA MET A 393 10.22 -8.98 -32.28
C MET A 393 11.43 -8.04 -32.16
N THR A 394 11.50 -6.95 -32.94
CA THR A 394 12.55 -5.91 -32.84
C THR A 394 12.11 -4.69 -32.02
N ILE A 395 10.93 -4.74 -31.39
CA ILE A 395 10.36 -3.67 -30.57
C ILE A 395 10.22 -4.19 -29.13
N ARG A 396 10.87 -3.53 -28.17
CA ARG A 396 10.63 -3.80 -26.74
C ARG A 396 9.46 -2.95 -26.25
N PHE A 397 8.28 -3.56 -26.23
CA PHE A 397 7.10 -2.96 -25.61
C PHE A 397 7.24 -2.88 -24.09
N THR A 398 6.71 -1.82 -23.49
CA THR A 398 6.67 -1.68 -22.03
C THR A 398 5.86 -2.82 -21.40
N ALA A 399 6.31 -3.34 -20.25
CA ALA A 399 5.68 -4.48 -19.59
C ALA A 399 4.16 -4.28 -19.37
N ARG A 400 3.76 -3.07 -18.99
CA ARG A 400 2.36 -2.62 -18.86
C ARG A 400 1.55 -2.81 -20.15
N ASN A 401 2.12 -2.57 -21.33
CA ASN A 401 1.41 -2.75 -22.59
C ASN A 401 1.43 -4.19 -23.10
N VAL A 402 2.48 -4.97 -22.79
CA VAL A 402 2.46 -6.43 -23.03
C VAL A 402 1.30 -7.06 -22.22
N GLU A 403 1.19 -6.73 -20.94
CA GLU A 403 0.08 -7.18 -20.08
C GLU A 403 -1.28 -6.72 -20.60
N ARG A 404 -1.40 -5.44 -20.99
CA ARG A 404 -2.64 -4.87 -21.57
C ARG A 404 -3.11 -5.62 -22.83
N LEU A 405 -2.17 -5.99 -23.71
CA LEU A 405 -2.46 -6.79 -24.92
C LEU A 405 -2.79 -8.25 -24.58
N CYS A 406 -2.16 -8.83 -23.56
CA CYS A 406 -2.54 -10.14 -23.02
C CYS A 406 -3.96 -10.13 -22.46
N ASP A 407 -4.36 -9.08 -21.74
CA ASP A 407 -5.73 -8.95 -21.20
C ASP A 407 -6.80 -8.76 -22.28
N THR A 408 -6.52 -8.02 -23.36
CA THR A 408 -7.39 -8.00 -24.55
C THR A 408 -7.66 -9.42 -25.07
N LEU A 409 -6.63 -10.27 -25.15
CA LEU A 409 -6.77 -11.66 -25.62
C LEU A 409 -7.48 -12.57 -24.61
N ARG A 410 -7.13 -12.48 -23.31
CA ARG A 410 -7.79 -13.22 -22.22
C ARG A 410 -9.29 -12.91 -22.18
N GLY A 411 -9.67 -11.64 -22.27
CA GLY A 411 -11.04 -11.18 -22.25
C GLY A 411 -11.89 -11.80 -23.37
N GLN A 412 -11.35 -11.85 -24.59
CA GLN A 412 -12.00 -12.50 -25.73
C GLN A 412 -12.20 -14.01 -25.51
N VAL A 413 -11.18 -14.71 -24.99
CA VAL A 413 -11.27 -16.15 -24.70
C VAL A 413 -12.21 -16.45 -23.53
N ASP A 414 -12.30 -15.58 -22.54
CA ASP A 414 -13.23 -15.75 -21.43
C ASP A 414 -14.67 -15.37 -21.80
N GLU A 415 -14.91 -14.47 -22.77
CA GLU A 415 -16.23 -14.34 -23.42
C GLU A 415 -16.64 -15.62 -24.14
N VAL A 416 -15.74 -16.23 -24.93
CA VAL A 416 -15.99 -17.54 -25.56
C VAL A 416 -16.31 -18.60 -24.50
N ARG A 417 -15.50 -18.73 -23.44
CA ARG A 417 -15.74 -19.70 -22.35
C ARG A 417 -17.03 -19.44 -21.58
N LYS A 418 -17.47 -18.18 -21.41
CA LYS A 418 -18.77 -17.84 -20.80
C LYS A 418 -19.92 -18.34 -21.67
N LEU A 419 -19.85 -18.16 -23.00
CA LEU A 419 -20.84 -18.66 -23.94
C LEU A 419 -20.83 -20.20 -24.04
N GLU A 420 -19.66 -20.84 -24.08
CA GLU A 420 -19.50 -22.30 -24.06
C GLU A 420 -20.10 -22.91 -22.78
N ARG A 421 -19.85 -22.30 -21.61
CA ARG A 421 -20.47 -22.70 -20.33
C ARG A 421 -21.98 -22.48 -20.34
N ALA A 422 -22.48 -21.38 -20.90
CA ALA A 422 -23.92 -21.15 -21.00
C ALA A 422 -24.62 -22.21 -21.88
N ILE A 423 -23.99 -22.64 -22.97
CA ILE A 423 -24.49 -23.76 -23.80
C ILE A 423 -24.42 -25.08 -23.02
N LEU A 424 -23.31 -25.37 -22.34
CA LEU A 424 -23.14 -26.57 -21.52
C LEU A 424 -24.24 -26.67 -20.45
N ASN A 425 -24.49 -25.61 -19.68
CA ASN A 425 -25.51 -25.62 -18.63
C ASN A 425 -26.95 -25.77 -19.18
N ILE A 426 -27.21 -25.34 -20.42
CA ILE A 426 -28.50 -25.60 -21.09
C ILE A 426 -28.61 -27.07 -21.51
N VAL A 427 -27.56 -27.63 -22.13
CA VAL A 427 -27.61 -28.97 -22.73
C VAL A 427 -27.43 -30.10 -21.70
N VAL A 428 -26.57 -29.89 -20.69
CA VAL A 428 -26.34 -30.82 -19.57
C VAL A 428 -27.40 -30.59 -18.49
N ASP A 429 -27.36 -29.48 -17.76
CA ASP A 429 -28.16 -29.32 -16.53
C ASP A 429 -29.68 -29.24 -16.81
N LYS A 430 -30.09 -28.51 -17.85
CA LYS A 430 -31.53 -28.33 -18.17
C LYS A 430 -32.12 -29.43 -19.06
N CYS A 431 -31.32 -30.03 -19.96
CA CYS A 431 -31.82 -31.03 -20.90
C CYS A 431 -31.46 -32.48 -20.52
N GLY A 432 -30.53 -32.70 -19.59
CA GLY A 432 -30.14 -34.03 -19.12
C GLY A 432 -29.20 -34.79 -20.06
N MET A 433 -28.42 -34.10 -20.91
CA MET A 433 -27.35 -34.77 -21.68
C MET A 433 -26.17 -35.13 -20.75
N PRO A 434 -25.64 -36.37 -20.81
CA PRO A 434 -24.42 -36.71 -20.09
C PRO A 434 -23.23 -35.81 -20.51
N ARG A 435 -22.46 -35.31 -19.54
CA ARG A 435 -21.32 -34.40 -19.78
C ARG A 435 -20.28 -34.98 -20.77
N GLY A 436 -20.08 -36.31 -20.79
CA GLY A 436 -19.21 -36.98 -21.77
C GLY A 436 -19.75 -36.97 -23.21
N ASP A 437 -21.07 -37.09 -23.40
CA ASP A 437 -21.72 -36.95 -24.72
C ASP A 437 -21.58 -35.51 -25.24
N PHE A 438 -21.63 -34.51 -24.36
CA PHE A 438 -21.41 -33.11 -24.72
C PHE A 438 -19.94 -32.84 -25.10
N VAL A 439 -18.99 -33.19 -24.21
CA VAL A 439 -17.55 -32.91 -24.38
C VAL A 439 -16.96 -33.63 -25.61
N SER A 440 -17.50 -34.78 -26.01
CA SER A 440 -17.05 -35.50 -27.22
C SER A 440 -17.65 -34.99 -28.54
N ARG A 441 -18.72 -34.16 -28.50
CA ARG A 441 -19.47 -33.74 -29.70
C ARG A 441 -19.50 -32.23 -29.95
N PHE A 442 -19.35 -31.42 -28.91
CA PHE A 442 -19.42 -29.95 -29.01
C PHE A 442 -18.15 -29.28 -29.55
N PRO A 443 -16.91 -29.72 -29.21
CA PRO A 443 -15.69 -29.12 -29.76
C PRO A 443 -15.63 -29.21 -31.29
N GLY A 444 -15.29 -28.12 -31.96
CA GLY A 444 -15.32 -27.99 -33.42
C GLY A 444 -16.71 -27.77 -34.03
N ASN A 445 -17.77 -27.71 -33.21
CA ASN A 445 -19.14 -27.38 -33.62
C ASN A 445 -19.63 -26.05 -33.02
N GLU A 446 -18.75 -25.23 -32.44
CA GLU A 446 -19.09 -23.99 -31.71
C GLU A 446 -19.87 -23.00 -32.58
N THR A 447 -19.53 -22.92 -33.87
CA THR A 447 -20.19 -22.08 -34.89
C THR A 447 -21.18 -22.84 -35.79
N ASN A 448 -21.34 -24.15 -35.58
CA ASN A 448 -22.22 -24.98 -36.40
C ASN A 448 -23.66 -24.99 -35.85
N LEU A 449 -24.50 -24.07 -36.32
CA LEU A 449 -25.92 -24.01 -35.92
C LEU A 449 -26.66 -25.35 -36.08
N LYS A 450 -26.30 -26.16 -37.09
CA LYS A 450 -26.97 -27.45 -37.35
C LYS A 450 -26.59 -28.57 -36.38
N TRP A 451 -25.58 -28.36 -35.54
CA TRP A 451 -25.16 -29.33 -34.53
C TRP A 451 -26.27 -29.67 -33.53
N ILE A 452 -27.04 -28.67 -33.09
CA ILE A 452 -28.13 -28.93 -32.14
C ILE A 452 -29.30 -29.68 -32.81
N GLU A 453 -29.51 -29.48 -34.12
CA GLU A 453 -30.50 -30.22 -34.92
C GLU A 453 -30.13 -31.71 -35.02
N THR A 454 -28.85 -32.05 -35.22
CA THR A 454 -28.41 -33.47 -35.27
C THR A 454 -28.49 -34.14 -33.89
N VAL A 455 -28.27 -33.39 -32.80
CA VAL A 455 -28.48 -33.87 -31.42
C VAL A 455 -29.97 -34.16 -31.13
N VAL A 456 -30.90 -33.43 -31.74
CA VAL A 456 -32.34 -33.75 -31.67
C VAL A 456 -32.65 -34.99 -32.52
N ALA A 457 -32.11 -35.08 -33.74
CA ALA A 457 -32.34 -36.20 -34.66
C ALA A 457 -31.86 -37.57 -34.15
N ASP A 458 -30.89 -37.59 -33.22
CA ASP A 458 -30.38 -38.79 -32.55
C ASP A 458 -31.44 -39.57 -31.72
N GLY A 459 -32.60 -38.96 -31.41
CA GLY A 459 -33.74 -39.65 -30.78
C GLY A 459 -33.50 -40.15 -29.34
N LYS A 460 -32.47 -39.64 -28.67
CA LYS A 460 -32.10 -39.98 -27.28
C LYS A 460 -33.13 -39.41 -26.28
N PRO A 461 -33.23 -39.93 -25.03
CA PRO A 461 -34.24 -39.48 -24.06
C PRO A 461 -34.18 -37.97 -23.75
N TYR A 462 -33.01 -37.35 -23.83
CA TYR A 462 -32.86 -35.91 -23.66
C TYR A 462 -33.29 -35.08 -24.88
N SER A 463 -33.35 -35.66 -26.09
CA SER A 463 -33.57 -34.93 -27.36
C SER A 463 -34.89 -34.15 -27.37
N VAL A 464 -35.94 -34.65 -26.72
CA VAL A 464 -37.26 -33.97 -26.57
C VAL A 464 -37.19 -32.72 -25.68
N ILE A 465 -36.22 -32.66 -24.76
CA ILE A 465 -35.98 -31.50 -23.90
C ILE A 465 -35.02 -30.52 -24.58
N VAL A 466 -34.02 -31.05 -25.31
CA VAL A 466 -33.13 -30.26 -26.18
C VAL A 466 -33.94 -29.49 -27.22
N GLU A 467 -34.88 -30.13 -27.92
CA GLU A 467 -35.73 -29.53 -28.95
C GLU A 467 -36.41 -28.22 -28.48
N ARG A 468 -36.89 -28.19 -27.23
CA ARG A 468 -37.52 -26.99 -26.64
C ARG A 468 -36.53 -25.86 -26.33
N ASN A 469 -35.26 -26.19 -26.17
CA ASN A 469 -34.17 -25.25 -25.84
C ASN A 469 -33.30 -24.88 -27.06
N VAL A 470 -33.53 -25.48 -28.23
CA VAL A 470 -32.84 -25.20 -29.51
C VAL A 470 -32.71 -23.68 -29.79
N PRO A 471 -33.76 -22.84 -29.64
CA PRO A 471 -33.63 -21.40 -29.90
C PRO A 471 -32.61 -20.69 -28.99
N ALA A 472 -32.52 -21.09 -27.72
CA ALA A 472 -31.57 -20.52 -26.76
C ALA A 472 -30.13 -20.99 -27.04
N VAL A 473 -29.94 -22.22 -27.53
CA VAL A 473 -28.63 -22.69 -28.00
C VAL A 473 -28.21 -21.94 -29.28
N HIS A 474 -29.12 -21.76 -30.23
CA HIS A 474 -28.85 -20.96 -31.44
C HIS A 474 -28.50 -19.50 -31.11
N GLU A 475 -29.16 -18.86 -30.12
CA GLU A 475 -28.82 -17.49 -29.70
C GLU A 475 -27.37 -17.40 -29.18
N LEU A 476 -26.91 -18.39 -28.43
CA LEU A 476 -25.55 -18.46 -27.91
C LEU A 476 -24.52 -18.84 -28.99
N GLN A 477 -24.87 -19.74 -29.91
CA GLN A 477 -24.05 -20.05 -31.09
C GLN A 477 -23.94 -18.85 -32.05
N GLN A 478 -25.00 -18.06 -32.21
CA GLN A 478 -24.93 -16.82 -33.00
C GLN A 478 -23.97 -15.82 -32.34
N LYS A 479 -24.03 -15.64 -31.02
CA LYS A 479 -23.05 -14.79 -30.29
C LYS A 479 -21.61 -15.30 -30.44
N LEU A 480 -21.39 -16.62 -30.52
CA LEU A 480 -20.08 -17.21 -30.83
C LEU A 480 -19.64 -16.91 -32.28
N ILE A 481 -20.55 -16.95 -33.25
CA ILE A 481 -20.28 -16.54 -34.65
C ILE A 481 -19.96 -15.04 -34.73
N ASP A 482 -20.73 -14.19 -34.06
CA ASP A 482 -20.54 -12.74 -34.02
C ASP A 482 -19.19 -12.37 -33.36
N LEU A 483 -18.82 -13.08 -32.29
CA LEU A 483 -17.51 -12.95 -31.65
C LEU A 483 -16.39 -13.40 -32.60
N GLN A 484 -16.54 -14.54 -33.29
CA GLN A 484 -15.56 -15.01 -34.27
C GLN A 484 -15.37 -14.00 -35.42
N ALA A 485 -16.45 -13.38 -35.89
CA ALA A 485 -16.42 -12.34 -36.91
C ALA A 485 -15.69 -11.06 -36.41
N ARG A 486 -15.89 -10.67 -35.15
CA ARG A 486 -15.22 -9.53 -34.51
C ARG A 486 -13.71 -9.76 -34.31
N VAL A 487 -13.28 -11.00 -34.01
CA VAL A 487 -11.87 -11.34 -33.74
C VAL A 487 -11.10 -11.74 -35.01
N VAL A 488 -11.80 -12.07 -36.11
CA VAL A 488 -11.21 -12.43 -37.42
C VAL A 488 -10.30 -13.68 -37.33
N LEU A 489 -10.57 -14.55 -36.34
CA LEU A 489 -9.79 -15.75 -36.02
C LEU A 489 -10.75 -16.88 -35.61
N PRO A 490 -10.56 -18.15 -36.05
CA PRO A 490 -11.38 -19.26 -35.57
C PRO A 490 -11.29 -19.45 -34.06
N LEU A 491 -12.41 -19.78 -33.41
CA LEU A 491 -12.48 -19.84 -31.94
C LEU A 491 -11.54 -20.90 -31.32
N THR A 492 -11.29 -21.99 -32.04
CA THR A 492 -10.32 -23.02 -31.67
C THR A 492 -8.88 -22.48 -31.64
N GLU A 493 -8.48 -21.77 -32.71
CA GLU A 493 -7.17 -21.14 -32.86
C GLU A 493 -6.98 -20.02 -31.83
N LEU A 494 -8.02 -19.23 -31.54
CA LEU A 494 -8.01 -18.21 -30.49
C LEU A 494 -7.73 -18.83 -29.10
N LYS A 495 -8.36 -19.97 -28.79
CA LYS A 495 -8.11 -20.74 -27.57
C LYS A 495 -6.70 -21.37 -27.53
N ASP A 496 -6.16 -21.80 -28.67
CA ASP A 496 -4.79 -22.31 -28.80
C ASP A 496 -3.72 -21.22 -28.66
N VAL A 497 -3.93 -20.04 -29.24
CA VAL A 497 -3.02 -18.88 -29.12
C VAL A 497 -2.99 -18.39 -27.68
N ASN A 498 -4.14 -18.23 -27.02
CA ASN A 498 -4.17 -17.87 -25.61
C ASN A 498 -3.55 -18.95 -24.71
N ARG A 499 -3.68 -20.24 -25.02
CA ARG A 499 -2.96 -21.29 -24.28
C ARG A 499 -1.44 -21.11 -24.37
N LYS A 500 -0.89 -20.91 -25.58
CA LYS A 500 0.54 -20.66 -25.79
C LYS A 500 1.02 -19.41 -25.04
N MET A 501 0.23 -18.34 -25.06
CA MET A 501 0.50 -17.12 -24.30
C MET A 501 0.58 -17.39 -22.79
N SER A 502 -0.40 -18.09 -22.22
CA SER A 502 -0.40 -18.47 -20.80
C SER A 502 0.74 -19.45 -20.43
N GLU A 503 1.16 -20.31 -21.36
CA GLU A 503 2.32 -21.21 -21.16
C GLU A 503 3.65 -20.44 -21.14
N GLY A 504 3.84 -19.49 -22.05
CA GLY A 504 5.01 -18.59 -22.09
C GLY A 504 5.07 -17.66 -20.88
N GLU A 505 3.93 -17.06 -20.52
CA GLU A 505 3.78 -16.20 -19.34
C GLU A 505 4.06 -16.97 -18.03
N ARG A 506 3.52 -18.18 -17.89
CA ARG A 506 3.80 -19.03 -16.73
C ARG A 506 5.30 -19.32 -16.61
N ARG A 507 5.96 -19.67 -17.73
CA ARG A 507 7.41 -19.93 -17.77
C ARG A 507 8.24 -18.70 -17.40
N ALA A 508 7.85 -17.51 -17.89
CA ALA A 508 8.49 -16.25 -17.53
C ALA A 508 8.32 -15.95 -16.03
N ARG A 509 7.11 -16.11 -15.48
CA ARG A 509 6.82 -15.85 -14.06
C ARG A 509 7.53 -16.82 -13.12
N GLU A 510 7.61 -18.10 -13.49
CA GLU A 510 8.37 -19.12 -12.76
C GLU A 510 9.86 -18.78 -12.73
N ALA A 511 10.45 -18.42 -13.88
CA ALA A 511 11.85 -18.02 -13.96
C ALA A 511 12.15 -16.72 -13.21
N LYS A 512 11.25 -15.71 -13.27
CA LYS A 512 11.36 -14.48 -12.46
C LYS A 512 11.32 -14.77 -10.96
N ARG A 513 10.41 -15.64 -10.51
CA ARG A 513 10.32 -16.07 -9.10
C ARG A 513 11.62 -16.74 -8.65
N GLU A 514 12.12 -17.69 -9.43
CA GLU A 514 13.38 -18.40 -9.17
C GLU A 514 14.57 -17.43 -9.06
N MET A 515 14.62 -16.41 -9.93
CA MET A 515 15.63 -15.34 -9.87
C MET A 515 15.55 -14.52 -8.58
N THR A 516 14.35 -14.13 -8.17
CA THR A 516 14.10 -13.35 -6.95
C THR A 516 14.46 -14.17 -5.71
N GLU A 517 13.99 -15.43 -5.63
CA GLU A 517 14.18 -16.31 -4.46
C GLU A 517 15.66 -16.60 -4.18
N ALA A 518 16.47 -16.82 -5.21
CA ALA A 518 17.92 -17.00 -5.05
C ALA A 518 18.65 -15.74 -4.54
N ASN A 519 18.08 -14.54 -4.77
CA ASN A 519 18.70 -13.25 -4.48
C ASN A 519 18.18 -12.55 -3.21
N LEU A 520 17.23 -13.12 -2.48
CA LEU A 520 16.71 -12.56 -1.21
C LEU A 520 17.82 -12.25 -0.17
N ARG A 521 18.94 -13.00 -0.21
CA ARG A 521 20.11 -12.77 0.66
C ARG A 521 20.79 -11.41 0.40
N LEU A 522 20.77 -10.92 -0.85
CA LEU A 522 21.32 -9.61 -1.23
C LEU A 522 20.49 -8.46 -0.64
N VAL A 523 19.16 -8.61 -0.64
CA VAL A 523 18.25 -7.65 -0.01
C VAL A 523 18.56 -7.51 1.47
N ILE A 524 18.80 -8.63 2.17
CA ILE A 524 19.13 -8.63 3.60
C ILE A 524 20.48 -7.96 3.88
N SER A 525 21.51 -8.21 3.07
CA SER A 525 22.83 -7.58 3.29
C SER A 525 22.80 -6.07 3.07
N ILE A 526 21.95 -5.58 2.15
CA ILE A 526 21.72 -4.15 1.93
C ILE A 526 20.86 -3.57 3.06
N ALA A 527 19.70 -4.17 3.36
CA ALA A 527 18.76 -3.68 4.38
C ALA A 527 19.39 -3.55 5.79
N LYS A 528 20.39 -4.38 6.12
CA LYS A 528 21.17 -4.25 7.35
C LYS A 528 21.90 -2.90 7.50
N LYS A 529 22.25 -2.20 6.42
CA LYS A 529 22.81 -0.82 6.47
C LYS A 529 21.76 0.25 6.88
N TYR A 530 20.48 -0.11 6.92
CA TYR A 530 19.35 0.81 7.13
C TYR A 530 18.50 0.51 8.37
N THR A 531 18.88 -0.48 9.19
CA THR A 531 18.27 -0.71 10.51
C THR A 531 18.36 0.53 11.39
N ASN A 532 17.40 0.69 12.31
CA ASN A 532 17.31 1.80 13.26
C ASN A 532 17.06 3.19 12.63
N ARG A 533 16.63 3.26 11.35
CA ARG A 533 16.21 4.49 10.67
C ARG A 533 14.68 4.75 10.75
N GLY A 534 14.04 4.33 11.84
CA GLY A 534 12.60 4.54 12.11
C GLY A 534 11.62 3.50 11.52
N LEU A 535 12.09 2.58 10.67
CA LEU A 535 11.28 1.50 10.08
C LEU A 535 11.74 0.11 10.57
N GLN A 536 10.83 -0.87 10.69
CA GLN A 536 11.18 -2.22 11.16
C GLN A 536 12.00 -2.98 10.10
N PHE A 537 12.89 -3.87 10.56
CA PHE A 537 13.77 -4.65 9.69
C PHE A 537 13.02 -5.55 8.68
N LEU A 538 11.83 -6.04 9.04
CA LEU A 538 10.96 -6.79 8.12
C LEU A 538 10.48 -5.92 6.95
N ASP A 539 10.01 -4.70 7.22
CA ASP A 539 9.49 -3.79 6.21
C ASP A 539 10.61 -3.33 5.27
N LEU A 540 11.79 -3.02 5.82
CA LEU A 540 13.01 -2.75 5.05
C LEU A 540 13.36 -3.90 4.08
N ILE A 541 13.18 -5.15 4.52
CA ILE A 541 13.36 -6.33 3.66
C ILE A 541 12.26 -6.41 2.60
N GLN A 542 10.98 -6.17 2.93
CA GLN A 542 9.90 -6.27 1.94
C GLN A 542 10.00 -5.18 0.86
N GLU A 543 10.34 -3.95 1.23
CA GLU A 543 10.56 -2.86 0.27
C GLU A 543 11.80 -3.10 -0.59
N GLY A 544 12.87 -3.64 0.01
CA GLY A 544 14.02 -4.14 -0.74
C GLY A 544 13.68 -5.30 -1.68
N ASN A 545 12.79 -6.22 -1.31
CA ASN A 545 12.28 -7.29 -2.17
C ASN A 545 11.46 -6.72 -3.35
N ILE A 546 10.67 -5.66 -3.12
CA ILE A 546 9.95 -4.94 -4.19
C ILE A 546 10.93 -4.23 -5.13
N GLY A 547 12.05 -3.71 -4.61
CA GLY A 547 13.18 -3.21 -5.41
C GLY A 547 13.83 -4.32 -6.26
N LEU A 548 14.15 -5.46 -5.63
CA LEU A 548 14.71 -6.64 -6.30
C LEU A 548 13.80 -7.15 -7.44
N MET A 549 12.49 -7.21 -7.25
CA MET A 549 11.55 -7.62 -8.30
C MET A 549 11.58 -6.67 -9.51
N LYS A 550 11.71 -5.36 -9.30
CA LYS A 550 11.87 -4.38 -10.39
C LYS A 550 13.20 -4.55 -11.13
N ALA A 551 14.27 -4.90 -10.42
CA ALA A 551 15.56 -5.23 -11.03
C ALA A 551 15.46 -6.50 -11.89
N VAL A 552 14.83 -7.58 -11.40
CA VAL A 552 14.57 -8.81 -12.16
C VAL A 552 13.73 -8.54 -13.42
N ASP A 553 12.80 -7.59 -13.36
CA ASP A 553 11.95 -7.21 -14.49
C ASP A 553 12.70 -6.44 -15.60
N LYS A 554 13.75 -5.68 -15.26
CA LYS A 554 14.52 -4.83 -16.20
C LYS A 554 15.94 -5.34 -16.52
N PHE A 555 16.44 -6.39 -15.87
CA PHE A 555 17.84 -6.83 -16.01
C PHE A 555 18.22 -7.32 -17.42
N GLU A 556 19.33 -6.81 -17.93
CA GLU A 556 19.86 -7.11 -19.27
C GLU A 556 21.19 -7.86 -19.22
N TYR A 557 21.12 -9.21 -19.21
CA TYR A 557 22.32 -10.07 -19.20
C TYR A 557 23.29 -9.82 -20.39
N ARG A 558 22.81 -9.17 -21.45
CA ARG A 558 23.56 -8.86 -22.68
C ARG A 558 24.63 -7.78 -22.49
N ARG A 559 24.47 -6.89 -21.49
CA ARG A 559 25.45 -5.84 -21.14
C ARG A 559 26.66 -6.38 -20.37
N GLY A 560 26.65 -7.65 -19.98
CA GLY A 560 27.79 -8.36 -19.39
C GLY A 560 27.93 -8.24 -17.86
N TYR A 561 27.37 -7.19 -17.24
CA TYR A 561 27.41 -7.00 -15.78
C TYR A 561 26.75 -8.15 -15.00
N LYS A 562 27.12 -8.29 -13.71
CA LYS A 562 26.50 -9.24 -12.79
C LYS A 562 25.13 -8.72 -12.35
N PHE A 563 24.19 -9.62 -12.08
CA PHE A 563 22.88 -9.21 -11.56
C PHE A 563 22.98 -8.47 -10.23
N SER A 564 23.91 -8.87 -9.35
CA SER A 564 24.12 -8.25 -8.04
C SER A 564 24.41 -6.75 -8.08
N THR A 565 25.18 -6.28 -9.07
CA THR A 565 25.54 -4.85 -9.22
C THR A 565 24.29 -4.05 -9.56
N TYR A 566 23.61 -4.43 -10.65
CA TYR A 566 22.37 -3.79 -11.10
C TYR A 566 21.26 -3.83 -10.03
N ALA A 567 21.07 -4.96 -9.37
CA ALA A 567 20.04 -5.11 -8.33
C ALA A 567 20.30 -4.25 -7.09
N THR A 568 21.57 -3.99 -6.74
CA THR A 568 21.92 -3.21 -5.56
C THR A 568 21.35 -1.79 -5.63
N TRP A 569 21.39 -1.14 -6.79
CA TRP A 569 20.80 0.19 -7.02
C TRP A 569 19.29 0.20 -6.73
N TRP A 570 18.52 -0.69 -7.38
CA TRP A 570 17.07 -0.78 -7.22
C TRP A 570 16.64 -1.13 -5.79
N ILE A 571 17.43 -1.95 -5.08
CA ILE A 571 17.19 -2.29 -3.67
C ILE A 571 17.50 -1.08 -2.77
N ARG A 572 18.64 -0.40 -2.97
CA ARG A 572 19.06 0.82 -2.24
C ARG A 572 17.99 1.90 -2.38
N GLN A 573 17.57 2.19 -3.61
CA GLN A 573 16.57 3.21 -3.95
C GLN A 573 15.18 2.87 -3.38
N ALA A 574 14.73 1.60 -3.43
CA ALA A 574 13.45 1.21 -2.84
C ALA A 574 13.43 1.37 -1.30
N ILE A 575 14.52 0.95 -0.63
CA ILE A 575 14.66 1.06 0.83
C ILE A 575 14.75 2.53 1.28
N THR A 576 15.66 3.32 0.70
CA THR A 576 15.82 4.75 1.04
C THR A 576 14.52 5.51 0.83
N ARG A 577 13.81 5.24 -0.28
CA ARG A 577 12.51 5.84 -0.56
C ARG A 577 11.45 5.43 0.46
N SER A 578 11.33 4.17 0.83
CA SER A 578 10.31 3.76 1.81
C SER A 578 10.56 4.34 3.19
N ILE A 579 11.82 4.44 3.63
CA ILE A 579 12.19 5.15 4.85
C ILE A 579 11.71 6.61 4.80
N ALA A 580 11.99 7.32 3.69
CA ALA A 580 11.54 8.69 3.51
C ALA A 580 10.00 8.81 3.42
N ASP A 581 9.33 7.84 2.78
CA ASP A 581 7.89 7.87 2.55
C ASP A 581 7.06 7.44 3.79
N GLN A 582 7.59 6.59 4.68
CA GLN A 582 6.83 5.88 5.72
C GLN A 582 7.39 5.97 7.16
N ALA A 583 8.69 6.14 7.38
CA ALA A 583 9.31 5.96 8.71
C ALA A 583 9.02 7.08 9.74
N ARG A 584 8.08 8.00 9.45
CA ARG A 584 7.71 9.11 10.33
C ARG A 584 6.19 9.26 10.42
N THR A 585 5.69 9.39 11.66
CA THR A 585 4.27 9.59 12.00
C THR A 585 3.65 10.78 11.27
N ILE A 586 4.45 11.83 11.02
CA ILE A 586 4.09 12.96 10.17
C ILE A 586 4.92 12.84 8.89
N ARG A 587 4.27 12.49 7.78
CA ARG A 587 4.90 12.36 6.47
C ARG A 587 5.51 13.68 6.00
N ILE A 588 6.77 13.63 5.59
CA ILE A 588 7.54 14.76 5.01
C ILE A 588 7.87 14.39 3.55
N PRO A 589 7.84 15.34 2.57
CA PRO A 589 8.26 15.05 1.19
C PRO A 589 9.75 14.66 1.09
N VAL A 590 10.09 13.74 0.18
CA VAL A 590 11.44 13.17 0.05
C VAL A 590 12.54 14.24 -0.06
N HIS A 591 12.37 15.25 -0.92
CA HIS A 591 13.33 16.37 -1.05
C HIS A 591 13.58 17.17 0.23
N MET A 592 12.62 17.23 1.15
CA MET A 592 12.82 17.86 2.46
C MET A 592 13.62 16.94 3.39
N ILE A 593 13.51 15.62 3.24
CA ILE A 593 14.29 14.61 3.98
C ILE A 593 15.73 14.55 3.46
N GLU A 594 15.93 14.59 2.14
CA GLU A 594 17.23 14.80 1.49
C GLU A 594 17.91 16.07 2.03
N THR A 595 17.18 17.20 2.06
CA THR A 595 17.68 18.46 2.64
C THR A 595 18.06 18.31 4.13
N ILE A 596 17.26 17.59 4.93
CA ILE A 596 17.56 17.31 6.35
C ILE A 596 18.80 16.41 6.47
N ASN A 597 19.01 15.46 5.56
CA ASN A 597 20.18 14.59 5.55
C ASN A 597 21.46 15.33 5.15
N LYS A 598 21.43 16.19 4.12
CA LYS A 598 22.57 17.08 3.75
C LYS A 598 22.91 18.02 4.91
N MET A 599 21.90 18.61 5.57
CA MET A 599 22.06 19.41 6.80
C MET A 599 22.71 18.59 7.94
N ASN A 600 22.31 17.34 8.15
CA ASN A 600 22.86 16.47 9.19
C ASN A 600 24.28 15.96 8.87
N ARG A 601 24.64 15.76 7.59
CA ARG A 601 26.02 15.47 7.15
C ARG A 601 26.93 16.65 7.47
N ILE A 602 26.57 17.84 6.97
CA ILE A 602 27.31 19.08 7.18
C ILE A 602 27.41 19.44 8.66
N SER A 603 26.34 19.26 9.44
CA SER A 603 26.35 19.51 10.88
C SER A 603 27.32 18.60 11.65
N ARG A 604 27.38 17.30 11.31
CA ARG A 604 28.39 16.38 11.87
C ARG A 604 29.81 16.73 11.45
N GLN A 605 30.01 17.16 10.20
CA GLN A 605 31.30 17.60 9.70
C GLN A 605 31.80 18.83 10.48
N ILE A 606 30.96 19.87 10.67
CA ILE A 606 31.31 21.06 11.45
C ILE A 606 31.54 20.71 12.93
N LEU A 607 30.75 19.80 13.51
CA LEU A 607 30.97 19.28 14.87
C LEU A 607 32.36 18.63 15.01
N GLN A 608 32.80 17.87 14.00
CA GLN A 608 34.11 17.22 13.97
C GLN A 608 35.27 18.19 13.69
N GLU A 609 35.05 19.20 12.84
CA GLU A 609 36.01 20.28 12.55
C GLU A 609 36.23 21.23 13.74
N THR A 610 35.16 21.60 14.46
CA THR A 610 35.15 22.71 15.43
C THR A 610 34.93 22.30 16.88
N GLY A 611 34.50 21.05 17.13
CA GLY A 611 34.18 20.52 18.45
C GLY A 611 32.89 21.09 19.08
N ASN A 612 32.08 21.85 18.34
CA ASN A 612 30.87 22.50 18.83
C ASN A 612 29.71 22.31 17.84
N GLU A 613 28.47 22.33 18.34
CA GLU A 613 27.29 22.32 17.45
C GLU A 613 27.23 23.63 16.63
N PRO A 614 26.93 23.56 15.31
CA PRO A 614 26.91 24.74 14.45
C PRO A 614 25.68 25.62 14.69
N ASP A 615 25.87 26.93 14.68
CA ASP A 615 24.76 27.89 14.69
C ASP A 615 24.02 27.87 13.32
N PRO A 616 22.70 28.12 13.28
CA PRO A 616 21.94 28.18 12.03
C PRO A 616 22.49 29.17 10.99
N ALA A 617 23.21 30.22 11.39
CA ALA A 617 23.90 31.12 10.46
C ALA A 617 25.12 30.45 9.77
N THR A 618 25.87 29.62 10.48
CA THR A 618 27.00 28.86 9.89
C THR A 618 26.49 27.74 8.96
N LEU A 619 25.38 27.10 9.32
CA LEU A 619 24.68 26.18 8.41
C LEU A 619 24.11 26.91 7.18
N ALA A 620 23.65 28.16 7.31
CA ALA A 620 23.16 28.96 6.18
C ALA A 620 24.26 29.25 5.15
N GLU A 621 25.47 29.55 5.64
CA GLU A 621 26.66 29.77 4.81
C GLU A 621 27.12 28.47 4.13
N LYS A 622 27.31 27.35 4.86
CA LYS A 622 27.78 26.06 4.31
C LYS A 622 26.70 25.24 3.56
N MET A 623 25.46 25.74 3.45
CA MET A 623 24.37 25.12 2.66
C MET A 623 23.77 26.05 1.59
N GLU A 624 24.36 27.22 1.36
CA GLU A 624 23.88 28.26 0.42
C GLU A 624 22.38 28.65 0.58
N MET A 625 21.82 28.45 1.77
CA MET A 625 20.38 28.61 2.03
C MET A 625 20.10 29.73 3.03
N PRO A 626 19.04 30.54 2.85
CA PRO A 626 18.64 31.54 3.84
C PRO A 626 18.42 30.92 5.22
N GLU A 627 18.95 31.57 6.26
CA GLU A 627 18.85 31.14 7.67
C GLU A 627 17.39 30.84 8.09
N ASP A 628 16.45 31.66 7.60
CA ASP A 628 15.00 31.49 7.77
C ASP A 628 14.45 30.17 7.21
N LYS A 629 15.08 29.59 6.18
CA LYS A 629 14.73 28.29 5.60
C LYS A 629 15.30 27.18 6.50
N ILE A 630 16.54 27.31 6.97
CA ILE A 630 17.18 26.34 7.87
C ILE A 630 16.49 26.29 9.23
N ARG A 631 16.15 27.42 9.86
CA ARG A 631 15.36 27.44 11.11
C ARG A 631 14.00 26.74 10.97
N LYS A 632 13.38 26.74 9.78
CA LYS A 632 12.16 25.97 9.47
C LYS A 632 12.46 24.49 9.30
N ILE A 633 13.52 24.13 8.57
CA ILE A 633 13.99 22.74 8.40
C ILE A 633 14.31 22.11 9.77
N MET A 634 15.09 22.77 10.62
CA MET A 634 15.40 22.33 11.98
C MET A 634 14.16 22.18 12.88
N LYS A 635 13.07 22.90 12.61
CA LYS A 635 11.79 22.72 13.31
C LYS A 635 10.99 21.52 12.77
N ILE A 636 11.07 21.24 11.48
CA ILE A 636 10.41 20.10 10.80
C ILE A 636 11.16 18.78 11.05
N ALA A 637 12.47 18.83 11.24
CA ALA A 637 13.31 17.65 11.46
C ALA A 637 13.01 16.92 12.79
N LYS A 638 12.44 17.62 13.78
CA LYS A 638 12.11 17.06 15.09
C LYS A 638 10.97 16.04 15.00
N GLU A 639 11.11 14.95 15.73
CA GLU A 639 10.12 13.88 15.81
C GLU A 639 9.13 14.14 16.97
N PRO A 640 7.87 13.67 16.88
CA PRO A 640 6.91 13.78 17.97
C PRO A 640 7.30 12.89 19.15
N ILE A 641 7.05 13.38 20.37
CA ILE A 641 7.28 12.65 21.62
C ILE A 641 5.98 11.92 22.00
N SER A 642 6.08 10.76 22.66
CA SER A 642 4.90 10.04 23.16
C SER A 642 4.23 10.79 24.30
N MET A 643 2.89 10.78 24.36
CA MET A 643 2.16 11.26 25.54
C MET A 643 2.42 10.37 26.77
N GLU A 644 2.76 9.10 26.55
CA GLU A 644 3.15 8.12 27.58
C GLU A 644 4.63 8.24 28.00
N THR A 645 5.34 9.30 27.62
CA THR A 645 6.69 9.56 28.15
C THR A 645 6.58 10.06 29.59
N PRO A 646 7.15 9.37 30.59
CA PRO A 646 7.06 9.78 31.99
C PRO A 646 7.84 11.08 32.27
N ILE A 647 7.41 11.83 33.28
CA ILE A 647 7.99 13.12 33.68
C ILE A 647 8.34 13.11 35.17
N GLY A 648 9.65 13.08 35.44
CA GLY A 648 10.21 13.08 36.79
C GLY A 648 10.68 11.69 37.22
N ASP A 649 10.83 11.50 38.53
CA ASP A 649 11.21 10.23 39.15
C ASP A 649 9.97 9.45 39.69
N ASP A 650 8.76 9.99 39.52
CA ASP A 650 7.49 9.39 39.94
C ASP A 650 6.79 8.73 38.74
N ASP A 651 6.75 7.39 38.69
CA ASP A 651 6.21 6.59 37.57
C ASP A 651 4.73 6.87 37.21
N ASP A 652 3.95 7.50 38.09
CA ASP A 652 2.54 7.85 37.85
C ASP A 652 2.36 9.04 36.88
N SER A 653 3.37 9.90 36.67
CA SER A 653 3.20 11.19 35.96
C SER A 653 3.64 11.15 34.50
N HIS A 654 2.72 11.31 33.55
CA HIS A 654 2.98 11.18 32.12
C HIS A 654 2.89 12.53 31.39
N LEU A 655 3.59 12.71 30.26
CA LEU A 655 3.56 13.95 29.47
C LEU A 655 2.13 14.34 29.06
N GLY A 656 1.26 13.35 28.80
CA GLY A 656 -0.15 13.56 28.48
C GLY A 656 -0.94 14.33 29.54
N ASP A 657 -0.63 14.14 30.83
CA ASP A 657 -1.38 14.75 31.95
C ASP A 657 -1.21 16.28 32.02
N PHE A 658 -0.16 16.81 31.40
CA PHE A 658 0.17 18.24 31.37
C PHE A 658 -0.35 18.97 30.11
N ILE A 659 -1.03 18.28 29.20
CA ILE A 659 -1.54 18.87 27.95
C ILE A 659 -2.97 19.40 28.17
N GLU A 660 -3.11 20.72 28.31
CA GLU A 660 -4.42 21.37 28.47
C GLU A 660 -5.27 21.31 27.18
N ASP A 661 -6.58 21.04 27.33
CA ASP A 661 -7.52 21.22 26.22
C ASP A 661 -7.90 22.70 26.07
N THR A 662 -7.50 23.27 24.93
CA THR A 662 -7.80 24.66 24.55
C THR A 662 -9.07 24.80 23.70
N ASN A 663 -9.77 23.71 23.38
CA ASN A 663 -11.00 23.72 22.59
C ASN A 663 -12.27 23.88 23.45
N THR A 664 -12.26 23.40 24.69
CA THR A 664 -13.39 23.58 25.61
C THR A 664 -13.35 24.95 26.29
N LEU A 665 -14.41 25.73 26.07
CA LEU A 665 -14.62 27.01 26.79
C LEU A 665 -14.68 26.77 28.30
N ALA A 666 -13.91 27.52 29.06
CA ALA A 666 -13.89 27.38 30.51
C ALA A 666 -15.29 27.70 31.10
N PRO A 667 -15.74 27.06 32.19
CA PRO A 667 -17.06 27.30 32.76
C PRO A 667 -17.36 28.76 33.09
N ALA A 668 -16.32 29.54 33.42
CA ALA A 668 -16.41 31.00 33.63
C ALA A 668 -16.72 31.76 32.33
N GLU A 669 -16.08 31.40 31.21
CA GLU A 669 -16.31 32.00 29.89
C GLU A 669 -17.67 31.61 29.34
N ALA A 670 -18.07 30.34 29.50
CA ALA A 670 -19.40 29.86 29.15
C ALA A 670 -20.49 30.61 29.94
N ALA A 671 -20.27 30.88 31.23
CA ALA A 671 -21.16 31.70 32.05
C ALA A 671 -21.16 33.18 31.61
N LEU A 672 -20.01 33.76 31.25
CA LEU A 672 -19.91 35.12 30.71
C LEU A 672 -20.66 35.25 29.38
N HIS A 673 -20.47 34.31 28.46
CA HIS A 673 -21.16 34.27 27.17
C HIS A 673 -22.68 34.08 27.33
N GLY A 674 -23.11 33.22 28.27
CA GLY A 674 -24.51 33.06 28.65
C GLY A 674 -25.12 34.34 29.24
N SER A 675 -24.40 35.00 30.15
CA SER A 675 -24.78 36.28 30.75
C SER A 675 -24.89 37.39 29.69
N MET A 676 -23.89 37.52 28.82
CA MET A 676 -23.88 38.44 27.69
C MET A 676 -25.08 38.21 26.77
N ARG A 677 -25.40 36.96 26.42
CA ARG A 677 -26.58 36.61 25.62
C ARG A 677 -27.90 37.03 26.30
N GLY A 678 -27.98 36.89 27.63
CA GLY A 678 -29.11 37.38 28.42
C GLY A 678 -29.25 38.91 28.39
N VAL A 679 -28.17 39.65 28.66
CA VAL A 679 -28.19 41.12 28.67
C VAL A 679 -28.44 41.69 27.27
N VAL A 680 -27.88 41.08 26.22
CA VAL A 680 -28.18 41.44 24.82
C VAL A 680 -29.67 41.24 24.50
N LYS A 681 -30.30 40.17 25.00
CA LYS A 681 -31.74 39.95 24.84
C LYS A 681 -32.57 41.05 25.50
N ASP A 682 -32.34 41.34 26.78
CA ASP A 682 -33.01 42.41 27.53
C ASP A 682 -32.88 43.78 26.84
N VAL A 683 -31.66 44.09 26.35
CA VAL A 683 -31.37 45.35 25.67
C VAL A 683 -32.05 45.41 24.30
N LEU A 684 -32.21 44.28 23.58
CA LEU A 684 -33.00 44.21 22.35
C LEU A 684 -34.52 44.32 22.62
N ASP A 685 -35.05 43.67 23.66
CA ASP A 685 -36.47 43.78 24.04
C ASP A 685 -36.85 45.21 24.51
N SER A 686 -35.86 46.02 24.91
CA SER A 686 -36.06 47.45 25.18
C SER A 686 -36.25 48.34 23.94
N LEU A 687 -36.06 47.82 22.71
CA LEU A 687 -36.35 48.54 21.45
C LEU A 687 -37.84 48.40 21.07
N THR A 688 -38.28 49.08 20.01
CA THR A 688 -39.62 48.75 19.46
C THR A 688 -39.57 47.36 18.79
N PRO A 689 -40.64 46.55 18.81
CA PRO A 689 -40.61 45.18 18.27
C PRO A 689 -40.12 45.08 16.83
N ARG A 690 -40.38 46.09 15.99
CA ARG A 690 -39.89 46.17 14.60
C ARG A 690 -38.38 46.46 14.52
N GLU A 691 -37.84 47.29 15.41
CA GLU A 691 -36.39 47.54 15.51
C GLU A 691 -35.66 46.32 16.09
N ALA A 692 -36.22 45.67 17.13
CA ALA A 692 -35.68 44.46 17.75
C ALA A 692 -35.61 43.29 16.77
N LYS A 693 -36.72 42.98 16.07
CA LYS A 693 -36.78 41.89 15.08
C LYS A 693 -35.89 42.16 13.85
N VAL A 694 -35.72 43.42 13.40
CA VAL A 694 -34.71 43.74 12.37
C VAL A 694 -33.30 43.38 12.83
N LEU A 695 -32.90 43.74 14.06
CA LEU A 695 -31.56 43.41 14.57
C LEU A 695 -31.38 41.90 14.80
N ARG A 696 -32.35 41.20 15.40
CA ARG A 696 -32.27 39.74 15.59
C ARG A 696 -32.08 39.01 14.27
N MET A 697 -32.85 39.37 13.24
CA MET A 697 -32.73 38.73 11.93
C MET A 697 -31.47 39.15 11.17
N ARG A 698 -31.01 40.40 11.28
CA ARG A 698 -29.80 40.88 10.59
C ARG A 698 -28.49 40.33 11.19
N PHE A 699 -28.47 39.95 12.46
CA PHE A 699 -27.27 39.47 13.16
C PHE A 699 -27.40 38.02 13.69
N GLY A 700 -28.44 37.28 13.30
CA GLY A 700 -28.67 35.89 13.73
C GLY A 700 -28.99 35.72 15.23
N ILE A 701 -29.24 36.80 15.97
CA ILE A 701 -29.41 36.75 17.43
C ILE A 701 -30.76 36.07 17.75
N GLU A 702 -30.70 34.97 18.51
CA GLU A 702 -31.79 34.01 18.74
C GLU A 702 -32.26 33.21 17.51
N MET A 703 -31.45 33.13 16.44
CA MET A 703 -31.76 32.34 15.24
C MET A 703 -30.58 31.43 14.83
N SER A 704 -30.81 30.54 13.86
CA SER A 704 -29.78 29.66 13.30
C SER A 704 -28.87 30.33 12.26
N THR A 705 -29.33 31.40 11.60
CA THR A 705 -28.61 32.13 10.56
C THR A 705 -28.87 33.62 10.63
N ASP A 706 -27.91 34.45 10.22
CA ASP A 706 -28.20 35.84 9.87
C ASP A 706 -28.91 35.93 8.51
N HIS A 707 -29.58 37.04 8.27
CA HIS A 707 -30.32 37.31 7.03
C HIS A 707 -29.83 38.63 6.42
N THR A 708 -29.79 38.71 5.10
CA THR A 708 -29.39 39.94 4.41
C THR A 708 -30.46 41.03 4.54
N LEU A 709 -30.05 42.29 4.32
CA LEU A 709 -30.97 43.43 4.31
C LEU A 709 -32.10 43.32 3.27
N GLU A 710 -31.97 42.42 2.28
CA GLU A 710 -33.03 42.17 1.30
C GLU A 710 -34.01 41.08 1.74
N GLU A 711 -33.55 39.97 2.33
CA GLU A 711 -34.45 38.98 2.96
C GLU A 711 -35.26 39.60 4.11
N VAL A 712 -34.60 40.36 4.98
CA VAL A 712 -35.28 41.11 6.06
C VAL A 712 -36.24 42.14 5.47
N GLY A 713 -35.96 42.70 4.28
CA GLY A 713 -36.87 43.58 3.55
C GLY A 713 -38.15 42.87 3.11
N LYS A 714 -37.98 41.69 2.48
CA LYS A 714 -39.08 40.82 2.03
C LYS A 714 -39.97 40.37 3.21
N GLN A 715 -39.41 40.05 4.36
CA GLN A 715 -40.17 39.64 5.56
C GLN A 715 -40.94 40.77 6.27
N PHE A 716 -40.74 42.04 5.88
CA PHE A 716 -41.41 43.20 6.49
C PHE A 716 -42.20 44.05 5.49
N ASP A 717 -42.30 43.62 4.23
CA ASP A 717 -42.85 44.37 3.09
C ASP A 717 -42.23 45.77 2.95
N VAL A 718 -40.89 45.86 2.99
CA VAL A 718 -40.16 47.12 2.80
C VAL A 718 -38.88 46.97 1.99
N THR A 719 -38.49 48.06 1.33
CA THR A 719 -37.23 48.13 0.59
C THR A 719 -36.01 47.92 1.49
N ARG A 720 -34.97 47.30 0.93
CA ARG A 720 -33.65 47.07 1.55
C ARG A 720 -33.09 48.30 2.28
N GLU A 721 -33.18 49.47 1.64
CA GLU A 721 -32.72 50.74 2.23
C GLU A 721 -33.55 51.16 3.45
N ARG A 722 -34.84 50.83 3.51
CA ARG A 722 -35.67 51.12 4.68
C ARG A 722 -35.33 50.21 5.85
N ILE A 723 -34.92 48.97 5.62
CA ILE A 723 -34.36 48.10 6.67
C ILE A 723 -33.04 48.69 7.19
N ARG A 724 -32.13 49.11 6.31
CA ARG A 724 -30.86 49.78 6.70
C ARG A 724 -31.09 51.05 7.54
N GLN A 725 -32.13 51.82 7.24
CA GLN A 725 -32.55 52.96 8.06
C GLN A 725 -33.07 52.56 9.45
N ILE A 726 -33.82 51.45 9.56
CA ILE A 726 -34.32 50.91 10.84
C ILE A 726 -33.16 50.37 11.68
N GLU A 727 -32.25 49.60 11.08
CA GLU A 727 -31.00 49.12 11.68
C GLU A 727 -30.16 50.28 12.23
N ALA A 728 -29.80 51.26 11.39
CA ALA A 728 -28.99 52.41 11.81
C ALA A 728 -29.66 53.25 12.92
N LYS A 729 -31.00 53.33 12.92
CA LYS A 729 -31.78 53.97 13.99
C LYS A 729 -31.77 53.15 15.28
N ALA A 730 -31.89 51.83 15.19
CA ALA A 730 -31.82 50.93 16.34
C ALA A 730 -30.42 50.95 16.98
N LEU A 731 -29.36 50.81 16.19
CA LEU A 731 -27.98 50.93 16.65
C LEU A 731 -27.69 52.30 17.30
N ARG A 732 -28.26 53.40 16.76
CA ARG A 732 -28.15 54.73 17.39
C ARG A 732 -28.87 54.80 18.74
N LYS A 733 -30.01 54.12 18.91
CA LYS A 733 -30.69 53.98 20.23
C LYS A 733 -29.87 53.15 21.21
N LEU A 734 -29.30 52.04 20.76
CA LEU A 734 -28.48 51.16 21.60
C LEU A 734 -27.19 51.82 22.10
N ARG A 735 -26.60 52.75 21.33
CA ARG A 735 -25.43 53.53 21.73
C ARG A 735 -25.68 54.54 22.87
N HIS A 736 -26.93 54.87 23.20
CA HIS A 736 -27.24 55.79 24.30
C HIS A 736 -26.79 55.21 25.66
N PRO A 737 -26.12 55.99 26.54
CA PRO A 737 -25.48 55.47 27.77
C PRO A 737 -26.36 54.52 28.58
N SER A 738 -27.61 54.91 28.88
CA SER A 738 -28.58 54.09 29.63
C SER A 738 -28.94 52.72 29.02
N ARG A 739 -28.40 52.38 27.84
CA ARG A 739 -28.46 51.05 27.22
C ARG A 739 -27.08 50.48 26.91
N SER A 740 -26.13 51.32 26.46
CA SER A 740 -24.78 50.87 26.13
C SER A 740 -23.94 50.55 27.37
N ASP A 741 -24.17 51.21 28.51
CA ASP A 741 -23.43 50.95 29.75
C ASP A 741 -23.64 49.51 30.28
N LYS A 742 -24.80 48.89 30.01
CA LYS A 742 -25.06 47.47 30.28
C LYS A 742 -24.29 46.50 29.36
N LEU A 743 -23.80 46.96 28.22
CA LEU A 743 -23.06 46.15 27.25
C LEU A 743 -21.55 46.41 27.31
N LYS A 744 -21.12 47.61 27.73
CA LYS A 744 -19.71 47.96 27.96
C LYS A 744 -19.03 47.05 28.99
N SER A 745 -19.75 46.58 30.00
CA SER A 745 -19.20 45.64 31.00
C SER A 745 -18.69 44.32 30.41
N PHE A 746 -19.10 43.95 29.19
CA PHE A 746 -18.60 42.79 28.44
C PHE A 746 -17.49 43.15 27.42
N LEU A 747 -17.11 44.43 27.34
CA LEU A 747 -16.00 44.96 26.52
C LEU A 747 -14.86 45.52 27.38
N GLU A 748 -15.15 45.92 28.61
CA GLU A 748 -14.19 46.45 29.61
C GLU A 748 -13.64 45.33 30.54
N GLY A 749 -14.08 44.09 30.34
CA GLY A 749 -13.68 42.90 31.10
C GLY A 749 -13.15 41.76 30.20
N SER A 750 -12.47 42.13 29.11
CA SER A 750 -11.78 41.27 28.15
C SER A 750 -10.43 41.87 27.76
#